data_AF-W4H8W7-F1
#
_entry.id   AF-W4H8W7-F1
#
_cell.length_a   1.000
_cell.length_b   1.000
_cell.length_c   1.000
_cell.angle_alpha   90.00
_cell.angle_beta   90.00
_cell.angle_gamma   90.00
#
_symmetry.space_group_name_H-M   'P 1'
#
loop_
_entity.id
_entity.type
_entity.pdbx_description
1 polymer ?
#
loop_
_entity_poly.entity_id
_entity_poly.type
_entity_poly.pdbx_seq_one_letter_code
_entity_poly.pdbx_strand_id
1 'polypeptide(L)'
;MAPPRRRANKKAGSDSYANLSADERKQQGGDAKTRGNAAYSSGDFATAIKEFTTAIAYEPHNHAYFSNRSAAYLNNGNAAAALQDANKCIEIDAKWSKGYARLGAAYYYVKSYEKAISAYTKGLSLEKGNKQLQAGLTQAQAALQVLEEEQSGVDMDDATRKLKRLEIEEKINKARADREESAKRAERGFSEVIGIDLGTTYSCVGVWKDGQVEIIANAEGNRTTPSWVAFNETERLIGEAAKLQAASNATNTVFDAKRIIGRNFSDPIVKKDAAHFPFKITKGEGDKPLIEVSFRGEAKSFTPEEISSMVLTRMKETAENYLGQEIKQAVVTVPAYFNDQQRQSTKDAGAIAGLDVKRIINEPTAAALAYGLDTNAGAEGKSNILIFDLGGGTFDVSILSIENGIFEVKSTGGDTHLGGEDFDSNMVDYLITEFKRKNKNLDPTTSARSMRRLRTACESAKRMLSTTTSATIEVDSLFEGVDFSSTMTRAKFESLNDECFKRTEETVLKVLQDANMEPGQITELVLVGGSTRIPKVQNMLSGLFGGKELSKSINPDEAVAYGAAVQGAILSGIRNDATNSLLLVDVTPLSLGIELVGKVMSVLIKRNTAIPVKKTRIYTTEEDFQTTEKVVIYEGERASVVDNNKLGEFEITGIERAKRGEPKLEVTFEIDANGILHVSCKDKKTGAKNQTTISNNRGRLSQEDIDRMVDEAEKYKKADALLLKRIEARNELEGFIYRYLEVATKKGEAAAENLLRETRDWLEDHTEATVKELEDKKRALERVCRF
;
A
#
# COMPACT_ATOMS: atom_id res chain seq x y z
N MET A 1 -28.87 93.04 14.30
CA MET A 1 -27.73 92.55 15.08
C MET A 1 -27.57 91.07 14.80
N ALA A 2 -26.50 90.64 14.14
CA ALA A 2 -26.25 89.22 13.91
C ALA A 2 -25.54 88.62 15.13
N PRO A 3 -26.11 87.61 15.83
CA PRO A 3 -25.41 86.87 16.88
C PRO A 3 -24.58 85.72 16.28
N PRO A 4 -23.57 85.22 17.01
CA PRO A 4 -22.43 84.53 16.44
C PRO A 4 -22.69 83.05 16.13
N ARG A 5 -22.05 82.57 15.06
CA ARG A 5 -22.07 81.16 14.62
C ARG A 5 -21.52 80.24 15.73
N ARG A 6 -22.41 79.48 16.37
CA ARG A 6 -22.06 78.26 17.11
C ARG A 6 -21.56 77.21 16.11
N ARG A 7 -20.32 76.74 16.28
CA ARG A 7 -19.81 75.53 15.63
C ARG A 7 -20.67 74.35 16.06
N ALA A 8 -21.48 73.82 15.15
CA ALA A 8 -22.23 72.60 15.36
C ALA A 8 -21.29 71.40 15.24
N ASN A 9 -21.30 70.55 16.27
CA ASN A 9 -20.70 69.22 16.29
C ASN A 9 -21.20 68.40 15.09
N LYS A 10 -20.27 67.91 14.25
CA LYS A 10 -20.57 66.90 13.22
C LYS A 10 -20.89 65.57 13.92
N LYS A 11 -22.10 65.07 13.66
CA LYS A 11 -22.56 63.71 13.97
C LYS A 11 -21.69 62.65 13.26
N ALA A 12 -21.60 61.48 13.88
CA ALA A 12 -20.93 60.27 13.40
C ALA A 12 -21.34 59.88 11.96
N GLY A 13 -20.37 59.34 11.22
CA GLY A 13 -20.31 59.28 9.77
C GLY A 13 -21.40 58.45 9.06
N SER A 14 -21.78 58.93 7.89
CA SER A 14 -22.61 58.27 6.88
C SER A 14 -21.92 57.05 6.27
N ASP A 15 -22.65 55.94 6.04
CA ASP A 15 -22.18 54.80 5.24
C ASP A 15 -21.80 55.27 3.83
N SER A 16 -20.50 55.23 3.51
CA SER A 16 -19.94 55.66 2.22
C SER A 16 -20.32 54.77 1.04
N TYR A 17 -21.03 53.66 1.27
CA TYR A 17 -21.41 52.68 0.26
C TYR A 17 -22.94 52.50 0.12
N ALA A 18 -23.72 53.42 0.70
CA ALA A 18 -25.19 53.37 0.71
C ALA A 18 -25.84 53.40 -0.70
N ASN A 19 -25.11 53.82 -1.73
CA ASN A 19 -25.60 53.91 -3.12
C ASN A 19 -25.39 52.64 -3.96
N LEU A 20 -24.74 51.60 -3.43
CA LEU A 20 -24.51 50.34 -4.14
C LEU A 20 -25.61 49.32 -3.80
N SER A 21 -26.01 48.51 -4.79
CA SER A 21 -26.90 47.38 -4.57
C SER A 21 -26.24 46.28 -3.71
N ALA A 22 -27.06 45.41 -3.11
CA ALA A 22 -26.54 44.31 -2.28
C ALA A 22 -25.62 43.36 -3.06
N ASP A 23 -25.94 43.10 -4.34
CA ASP A 23 -25.15 42.22 -5.20
C ASP A 23 -23.82 42.88 -5.61
N GLU A 24 -23.82 44.19 -5.88
CA GLU A 24 -22.57 44.93 -6.15
C GLU A 24 -21.67 44.97 -4.91
N ARG A 25 -22.23 45.18 -3.72
CA ARG A 25 -21.46 45.12 -2.46
C ARG A 25 -20.84 43.74 -2.24
N LYS A 26 -21.62 42.67 -2.49
CA LYS A 26 -21.15 41.28 -2.36
C LYS A 26 -20.04 40.94 -3.37
N GLN A 27 -20.18 41.40 -4.62
CA GLN A 27 -19.16 41.21 -5.64
C GLN A 27 -17.87 41.96 -5.28
N GLN A 28 -17.97 43.24 -4.94
CA GLN A 28 -16.80 44.06 -4.58
C GLN A 28 -16.11 43.57 -3.29
N GLY A 29 -16.89 43.13 -2.31
CA GLY A 29 -16.38 42.47 -1.10
C GLY A 29 -15.65 41.17 -1.42
N GLY A 30 -16.22 40.35 -2.30
CA GLY A 30 -15.62 39.11 -2.80
C GLY A 30 -14.30 39.34 -3.53
N ASP A 31 -14.22 40.36 -4.38
CA ASP A 31 -13.01 40.72 -5.13
C ASP A 31 -11.91 41.22 -4.20
N ALA A 32 -12.27 42.06 -3.22
CA ALA A 32 -11.35 42.51 -2.18
C ALA A 32 -10.84 41.35 -1.32
N LYS A 33 -11.70 40.40 -0.95
CA LYS A 33 -11.28 39.16 -0.28
C LYS A 33 -10.27 38.38 -1.12
N THR A 34 -10.49 38.25 -2.43
CA THR A 34 -9.60 37.51 -3.33
C THR A 34 -8.22 38.17 -3.42
N ARG A 35 -8.16 39.50 -3.57
CA ARG A 35 -6.89 40.25 -3.54
C ARG A 35 -6.20 40.16 -2.17
N GLY A 36 -6.97 40.26 -1.08
CA GLY A 36 -6.45 40.11 0.27
C GLY A 36 -5.86 38.72 0.54
N ASN A 37 -6.51 37.67 0.03
CA ASN A 37 -5.98 36.31 0.10
C ASN A 37 -4.68 36.17 -0.71
N ALA A 38 -4.61 36.75 -1.91
CA ALA A 38 -3.39 36.72 -2.72
C ALA A 38 -2.21 37.44 -2.02
N ALA A 39 -2.46 38.61 -1.44
CA ALA A 39 -1.46 39.35 -0.66
C ALA A 39 -1.04 38.60 0.62
N TYR A 40 -1.99 37.94 1.29
CA TYR A 40 -1.69 37.10 2.45
C TYR A 40 -0.77 35.93 2.07
N SER A 41 -1.06 35.25 0.95
CA SER A 41 -0.23 34.15 0.45
C SER A 41 1.16 34.59 0.00
N SER A 42 1.34 35.83 -0.44
CA SER A 42 2.65 36.39 -0.79
C SER A 42 3.43 36.95 0.41
N GLY A 43 2.89 36.85 1.63
CA GLY A 43 3.50 37.40 2.84
C GLY A 43 3.37 38.92 2.99
N ASP A 44 2.62 39.60 2.12
CA ASP A 44 2.32 41.02 2.23
C ASP A 44 1.09 41.24 3.12
N PHE A 45 1.30 41.10 4.43
CA PHE A 45 0.22 41.19 5.40
C PHE A 45 -0.36 42.61 5.52
N ALA A 46 0.43 43.64 5.23
CA ALA A 46 -0.05 45.03 5.23
C ALA A 46 -1.09 45.26 4.14
N THR A 47 -0.82 44.78 2.92
CA THR A 47 -1.78 44.82 1.81
C THR A 47 -2.98 43.91 2.08
N ALA A 48 -2.76 42.72 2.63
CA ALA A 48 -3.86 41.82 3.01
C ALA A 48 -4.82 42.48 4.01
N ILE A 49 -4.31 43.13 5.06
CA ILE A 49 -5.12 43.87 6.05
C ILE A 49 -5.94 44.97 5.38
N LYS A 50 -5.32 45.71 4.45
CA LYS A 50 -5.99 46.78 3.69
C LYS A 50 -7.15 46.22 2.86
N GLU A 51 -6.91 45.17 2.08
CA GLU A 51 -7.93 44.56 1.22
C GLU A 51 -9.06 43.90 2.03
N PHE A 52 -8.76 43.22 3.15
CA PHE A 52 -9.83 42.70 4.01
C PHE A 52 -10.60 43.82 4.73
N THR A 53 -9.97 44.95 5.04
CA THR A 53 -10.67 46.13 5.56
C THR A 53 -11.63 46.71 4.52
N THR A 54 -11.21 46.74 3.25
CA THR A 54 -12.08 47.09 2.12
C THR A 54 -13.25 46.10 2.01
N ALA A 55 -13.00 44.79 2.11
CA ALA A 55 -14.05 43.77 2.07
C ALA A 55 -15.08 43.95 3.20
N ILE A 56 -14.62 44.25 4.42
CA ILE A 56 -15.49 44.53 5.58
C ILE A 56 -16.30 45.81 5.38
N ALA A 57 -15.75 46.83 4.72
CA ALA A 57 -16.49 48.05 4.42
C ALA A 57 -17.68 47.77 3.47
N TYR A 58 -17.50 46.87 2.51
CA TYR A 58 -18.58 46.42 1.63
C TYR A 58 -19.59 45.50 2.34
N GLU A 59 -19.13 44.52 3.12
CA GLU A 59 -20.00 43.60 3.87
C GLU A 59 -19.63 43.54 5.38
N PRO A 60 -20.14 44.48 6.20
CA PRO A 60 -19.78 44.58 7.62
C PRO A 60 -20.25 43.42 8.51
N HIS A 61 -21.14 42.56 7.99
CA HIS A 61 -21.71 41.42 8.70
C HIS A 61 -21.17 40.07 8.20
N ASN A 62 -20.11 40.05 7.39
CA ASN A 62 -19.51 38.81 6.90
C ASN A 62 -18.38 38.35 7.82
N HIS A 63 -18.64 37.34 8.67
CA HIS A 63 -17.68 36.82 9.65
C HIS A 63 -16.36 36.32 9.01
N ALA A 64 -16.39 35.86 7.76
CA ALA A 64 -15.21 35.33 7.09
C ALA A 64 -14.16 36.41 6.83
N TYR A 65 -14.58 37.65 6.59
CA TYR A 65 -13.65 38.76 6.32
C TYR A 65 -12.91 39.17 7.59
N PHE A 66 -13.60 39.21 8.72
CA PHE A 66 -12.97 39.41 10.04
C PHE A 66 -12.01 38.27 10.38
N SER A 67 -12.37 37.01 10.09
CA SER A 67 -11.47 35.87 10.32
C SER A 67 -10.19 35.93 9.48
N ASN A 68 -10.28 36.36 8.23
CA ASN A 68 -9.13 36.53 7.36
C ASN A 68 -8.24 37.71 7.80
N ARG A 69 -8.85 38.84 8.18
CA ARG A 69 -8.12 40.01 8.68
C ARG A 69 -7.48 39.75 10.05
N SER A 70 -8.14 38.99 10.93
CA SER A 70 -7.57 38.52 12.20
C SER A 70 -6.27 37.72 11.97
N ALA A 71 -6.28 36.80 10.99
CA ALA A 71 -5.08 36.06 10.63
C ALA A 71 -3.97 36.98 10.10
N ALA A 72 -4.32 37.96 9.24
CA ALA A 72 -3.37 38.91 8.69
C ALA A 72 -2.75 39.80 9.78
N TYR A 73 -3.55 40.30 10.74
CA TYR A 73 -3.06 41.05 11.88
C TYR A 73 -2.11 40.24 12.76
N LEU A 74 -2.41 38.96 12.99
CA LEU A 74 -1.57 38.10 13.81
C LEU A 74 -0.18 37.88 13.17
N ASN A 75 -0.14 37.64 11.86
CA ASN A 75 1.11 37.49 11.10
C ASN A 75 1.87 38.82 10.94
N ASN A 76 1.15 39.95 10.99
CA ASN A 76 1.74 41.29 11.02
C ASN A 76 2.15 41.73 12.45
N GLY A 77 2.10 40.84 13.45
CA GLY A 77 2.50 41.11 14.84
C GLY A 77 1.52 41.97 15.65
N ASN A 78 0.33 42.27 15.13
CA ASN A 78 -0.69 43.07 15.83
C ASN A 78 -1.74 42.15 16.48
N ALA A 79 -1.37 41.54 17.60
CA ALA A 79 -2.24 40.59 18.30
C ALA A 79 -3.50 41.25 18.90
N ALA A 80 -3.44 42.52 19.29
CA ALA A 80 -4.59 43.24 19.82
C ALA A 80 -5.71 43.39 18.78
N ALA A 81 -5.35 43.79 17.55
CA ALA A 81 -6.30 43.86 16.44
C ALA A 81 -6.79 42.46 16.01
N ALA A 82 -5.92 41.45 16.04
CA ALA A 82 -6.30 40.07 15.75
C ALA A 82 -7.35 39.52 16.73
N LEU A 83 -7.20 39.82 18.03
CA LEU A 83 -8.18 39.48 19.07
C LEU A 83 -9.51 40.19 18.86
N GLN A 84 -9.48 41.47 18.48
CA GLN A 84 -10.70 42.23 18.22
C GLN A 84 -11.50 41.62 17.05
N ASP A 85 -10.82 41.31 15.95
CA ASP A 85 -11.47 40.71 14.78
C ASP A 85 -11.93 39.27 15.02
N ALA A 86 -11.17 38.48 15.80
CA ALA A 86 -11.60 37.13 16.20
C ALA A 86 -12.86 37.17 17.08
N ASN A 87 -12.95 38.12 18.02
CA ASN A 87 -14.16 38.33 18.81
C ASN A 87 -15.33 38.81 17.93
N LYS A 88 -15.07 39.71 16.98
CA LYS A 88 -16.12 40.20 16.07
C LYS A 88 -16.65 39.10 15.15
N CYS A 89 -15.77 38.18 14.72
CA CYS A 89 -16.15 36.98 13.98
C CYS A 89 -17.13 36.11 14.78
N ILE A 90 -16.88 35.88 16.07
CA ILE A 90 -17.75 35.09 16.95
C ILE A 90 -19.04 35.85 17.29
N GLU A 91 -18.99 37.18 17.41
CA GLU A 91 -20.18 38.02 17.62
C GLU A 91 -21.15 37.94 16.44
N ILE A 92 -20.62 37.86 15.21
CA ILE A 92 -21.42 37.74 13.99
C ILE A 92 -21.96 36.31 13.82
N ASP A 93 -21.14 35.28 14.06
CA ASP A 93 -21.56 33.88 14.01
C ASP A 93 -20.91 33.04 15.12
N ALA A 94 -21.65 32.85 16.21
CA ALA A 94 -21.22 32.09 17.37
C ALA A 94 -21.17 30.57 17.15
N LYS A 95 -21.71 30.05 16.04
CA LYS A 95 -21.67 28.61 15.71
C LYS A 95 -20.48 28.26 14.82
N TRP A 96 -19.76 29.26 14.30
CA TRP A 96 -18.65 29.04 13.39
C TRP A 96 -17.35 28.72 14.14
N SER A 97 -17.00 27.42 14.15
CA SER A 97 -15.81 26.86 14.81
C SER A 97 -14.50 27.57 14.46
N LYS A 98 -14.35 28.04 13.21
CA LYS A 98 -13.15 28.76 12.74
C LYS A 98 -12.94 30.10 13.44
N GLY A 99 -14.00 30.76 13.90
CA GLY A 99 -13.89 31.97 14.73
C GLY A 99 -13.14 31.69 16.04
N TYR A 100 -13.48 30.58 16.69
CA TYR A 100 -12.79 30.10 17.89
C TYR A 100 -11.35 29.67 17.63
N ALA A 101 -11.06 29.11 16.45
CA ALA A 101 -9.67 28.82 16.05
C ALA A 101 -8.82 30.09 15.95
N ARG A 102 -9.37 31.18 15.39
CA ARG A 102 -8.69 32.48 15.33
C ARG A 102 -8.49 33.10 16.71
N LEU A 103 -9.50 33.02 17.57
CA LEU A 103 -9.42 33.52 18.94
C LEU A 103 -8.36 32.76 19.75
N GLY A 104 -8.33 31.43 19.63
CA GLY A 104 -7.32 30.58 20.27
C GLY A 104 -5.91 30.91 19.80
N ALA A 105 -5.71 31.10 18.49
CA ALA A 105 -4.39 31.46 17.94
C ALA A 105 -3.92 32.84 18.43
N ALA A 106 -4.82 33.81 18.51
CA ALA A 106 -4.51 35.15 19.00
C ALA A 106 -4.18 35.15 20.50
N TYR A 107 -4.91 34.38 21.33
CA TYR A 107 -4.57 34.21 22.75
C TYR A 107 -3.25 33.47 22.96
N TYR A 108 -2.97 32.46 22.15
CA TYR A 108 -1.71 31.74 22.18
C TYR A 108 -0.52 32.66 21.88
N TYR A 109 -0.66 33.53 20.88
CA TYR A 109 0.38 34.49 20.50
C TYR A 109 0.73 35.47 21.64
N VAL A 110 -0.27 35.95 22.39
CA VAL A 110 -0.05 36.82 23.56
C VAL A 110 0.27 36.03 24.84
N LYS A 111 0.60 34.74 24.71
CA LYS A 111 0.95 33.83 25.81
C LYS A 111 -0.11 33.70 26.90
N SER A 112 -1.39 33.94 26.55
CA SER A 112 -2.53 33.69 27.43
C SER A 112 -3.04 32.27 27.19
N TYR A 113 -2.27 31.27 27.60
CA TYR A 113 -2.49 29.87 27.21
C TYR A 113 -3.81 29.29 27.74
N GLU A 114 -4.25 29.67 28.94
CA GLU A 114 -5.54 29.24 29.52
C GLU A 114 -6.72 29.74 28.67
N LYS A 115 -6.64 30.99 28.20
CA LYS A 115 -7.66 31.57 27.30
C LYS A 115 -7.62 30.92 25.92
N ALA A 116 -6.44 30.56 25.43
CA ALA A 116 -6.29 29.83 24.18
C ALA A 116 -6.94 28.43 24.27
N ILE A 117 -6.67 27.69 25.34
CA ILE A 117 -7.28 26.38 25.64
C ILE A 117 -8.80 26.51 25.66
N SER A 118 -9.33 27.47 26.43
CA SER A 118 -10.78 27.70 26.52
C SER A 118 -11.42 27.96 25.15
N ALA A 119 -10.79 28.79 24.31
CA ALA A 119 -11.26 29.07 22.96
C ALA A 119 -11.24 27.82 22.07
N TYR A 120 -10.15 27.05 22.07
CA TYR A 120 -10.05 25.82 21.27
C TYR A 120 -11.03 24.74 21.72
N THR A 121 -11.16 24.52 23.02
CA THR A 121 -12.15 23.58 23.59
C THR A 121 -13.57 23.98 23.21
N LYS A 122 -13.89 25.28 23.25
CA LYS A 122 -15.20 25.76 22.81
C LYS A 122 -15.43 25.51 21.32
N GLY A 123 -14.43 25.74 20.47
CA GLY A 123 -14.48 25.40 19.05
C GLY A 123 -14.73 23.91 18.81
N LEU A 124 -14.03 23.02 19.52
CA LEU A 124 -14.20 21.56 19.41
C LEU A 124 -15.58 21.08 19.88
N SER A 125 -16.23 21.81 20.80
CA SER A 125 -17.61 21.52 21.21
C SER A 125 -18.62 21.79 20.09
N LEU A 126 -18.29 22.68 19.13
CA LEU A 126 -19.12 23.01 17.98
C LEU A 126 -18.82 22.11 16.77
N GLU A 127 -17.57 21.72 16.57
CA GLU A 127 -17.13 20.85 15.48
C GLU A 127 -16.15 19.77 15.99
N LYS A 128 -16.71 18.62 16.40
CA LYS A 128 -15.91 17.48 16.87
C LYS A 128 -15.05 16.93 15.73
N GLY A 129 -13.77 16.69 16.00
CA GLY A 129 -12.83 16.15 15.02
C GLY A 129 -12.12 17.20 14.14
N ASN A 130 -12.33 18.50 14.38
CA ASN A 130 -11.60 19.55 13.67
C ASN A 130 -10.10 19.52 14.03
N LYS A 131 -9.27 19.05 13.08
CA LYS A 131 -7.81 18.86 13.25
C LYS A 131 -7.08 20.16 13.66
N GLN A 132 -7.50 21.32 13.14
CA GLN A 132 -6.86 22.61 13.46
C GLN A 132 -7.08 23.01 14.92
N LEU A 133 -8.32 22.85 15.41
CA LEU A 133 -8.66 23.15 16.80
C LEU A 133 -8.01 22.15 17.76
N GLN A 134 -7.95 20.86 17.41
CA GLN A 134 -7.28 19.83 18.21
C GLN A 134 -5.77 20.11 18.32
N ALA A 135 -5.11 20.43 17.21
CA ALA A 135 -3.68 20.77 17.20
C ALA A 135 -3.40 22.04 18.04
N GLY A 136 -4.23 23.08 17.89
CA GLY A 136 -4.12 24.30 18.68
C GLY A 136 -4.32 24.07 20.18
N LEU A 137 -5.28 23.21 20.56
CA LEU A 137 -5.52 22.81 21.95
C LEU A 137 -4.31 22.09 22.54
N THR A 138 -3.80 21.06 21.87
CA THR A 138 -2.61 20.32 22.33
C THR A 138 -1.40 21.23 22.48
N GLN A 139 -1.19 22.14 21.52
CA GLN A 139 -0.09 23.11 21.58
C GLN A 139 -0.24 24.09 22.76
N ALA A 140 -1.45 24.57 23.03
CA ALA A 140 -1.71 25.48 24.14
C ALA A 140 -1.59 24.77 25.51
N GLN A 141 -2.03 23.51 25.61
CA GLN A 141 -1.89 22.69 26.83
C GLN A 141 -0.41 22.40 27.13
N ALA A 142 0.37 22.01 26.13
CA ALA A 142 1.81 21.80 26.30
C ALA A 142 2.52 23.09 26.74
N ALA A 143 2.16 24.24 26.15
CA ALA A 143 2.74 25.53 26.53
C ALA A 143 2.34 25.98 27.94
N LEU A 144 1.10 25.70 28.36
CA LEU A 144 0.63 25.99 29.73
C LEU A 144 1.34 25.11 30.76
N GLN A 145 1.46 23.81 30.49
CA GLN A 145 2.16 22.88 31.37
C GLN A 145 3.62 23.32 31.60
N VAL A 146 4.30 23.76 30.54
CA VAL A 146 5.67 24.31 30.65
C VAL A 146 5.69 25.58 31.51
N LEU A 147 4.72 26.48 31.35
CA LEU A 147 4.62 27.71 32.14
C LEU A 147 4.35 27.43 33.64
N GLU A 148 3.49 26.45 33.93
CA GLU A 148 3.17 26.01 35.29
C GLU A 148 4.39 25.35 35.95
N GLU A 149 5.14 24.54 35.20
CA GLU A 149 6.38 23.92 35.66
C GLU A 149 7.48 24.97 35.92
N GLU A 150 7.58 26.02 35.10
CA GLU A 150 8.48 27.17 35.32
C GLU A 150 8.16 27.96 36.60
N GLN A 151 6.88 28.06 36.97
CA GLN A 151 6.43 28.75 38.18
C GLN A 151 6.49 27.88 39.44
N SER A 152 6.60 26.56 39.29
CA SER A 152 6.57 25.58 40.40
C SER A 152 7.86 25.51 41.24
N GLY A 153 8.93 26.21 40.85
CA GLY A 153 10.09 26.43 41.70
C GLY A 153 10.91 25.17 42.07
N VAL A 154 10.84 24.10 41.26
CA VAL A 154 11.71 22.94 41.44
C VAL A 154 13.14 23.30 41.00
N ASP A 155 14.10 23.13 41.92
CA ASP A 155 15.53 23.39 41.71
C ASP A 155 16.07 22.51 40.55
N MET A 156 16.28 23.14 39.39
CA MET A 156 16.99 22.59 38.24
C MET A 156 18.06 23.60 37.86
N ASP A 157 19.29 23.14 37.60
CA ASP A 157 20.36 24.03 37.15
C ASP A 157 20.02 24.68 35.78
N ASP A 158 20.57 25.88 35.56
CA ASP A 158 20.29 26.70 34.37
C ASP A 158 20.72 26.02 33.05
N ALA A 159 21.70 25.11 33.11
CA ALA A 159 22.19 24.39 31.93
C ALA A 159 21.16 23.35 31.44
N THR A 160 20.59 22.60 32.37
CA THR A 160 19.55 21.59 32.10
C THR A 160 18.25 22.23 31.61
N ARG A 161 17.88 23.38 32.18
CA ARG A 161 16.74 24.19 31.68
C ARG A 161 16.97 24.68 30.25
N LYS A 162 18.17 25.15 29.93
CA LYS A 162 18.51 25.63 28.59
C LYS A 162 18.51 24.49 27.56
N LEU A 163 19.04 23.32 27.92
CA LEU A 163 19.08 22.15 27.04
C LEU A 163 17.67 21.65 26.69
N LYS A 164 16.79 21.51 27.68
CA LYS A 164 15.39 21.08 27.45
C LYS A 164 14.59 22.09 26.62
N ARG A 165 14.83 23.41 26.80
CA ARG A 165 14.22 24.45 25.96
C ARG A 165 14.66 24.32 24.51
N LEU A 166 15.96 24.11 24.27
CA LEU A 166 16.51 23.91 22.93
C LEU A 166 15.93 22.64 22.28
N GLU A 167 15.84 21.52 22.98
CA GLU A 167 15.27 20.27 22.45
C GLU A 167 13.79 20.41 22.06
N ILE A 168 12.99 21.13 22.86
CA ILE A 168 11.56 21.35 22.58
C ILE A 168 11.40 22.34 21.43
N GLU A 169 12.17 23.42 21.41
CA GLU A 169 12.16 24.42 20.34
C GLU A 169 12.61 23.80 19.01
N GLU A 170 13.60 22.91 19.04
CA GLU A 170 14.04 22.12 17.90
C GLU A 170 12.94 21.16 17.40
N LYS A 171 12.26 20.44 18.30
CA LYS A 171 11.11 19.59 17.93
C LYS A 171 9.95 20.39 17.31
N ILE A 172 9.63 21.56 17.86
CA ILE A 172 8.57 22.44 17.34
C ILE A 172 8.97 23.02 15.98
N ASN A 173 10.22 23.46 15.83
CA ASN A 173 10.73 24.01 14.57
C ASN A 173 10.82 22.93 13.49
N LYS A 174 11.27 21.72 13.83
CA LYS A 174 11.25 20.55 12.93
C LYS A 174 9.82 20.24 12.48
N ALA A 175 8.87 20.10 13.40
CA ALA A 175 7.46 19.84 13.06
C ALA A 175 6.81 20.97 12.23
N ARG A 176 7.25 22.22 12.38
CA ARG A 176 6.81 23.34 11.53
C ARG A 176 7.43 23.26 10.14
N ALA A 177 8.74 23.00 10.04
CA ALA A 177 9.45 22.84 8.79
C ALA A 177 8.88 21.67 7.98
N ASP A 178 8.64 20.52 8.61
CA ASP A 178 8.06 19.33 7.97
C ASP A 178 6.65 19.63 7.43
N ARG A 179 5.82 20.35 8.19
CA ARG A 179 4.47 20.78 7.73
C ARG A 179 4.53 21.76 6.56
N GLU A 180 5.44 22.73 6.60
CA GLU A 180 5.64 23.67 5.50
C GLU A 180 6.16 22.96 4.25
N GLU A 181 7.06 21.98 4.41
CA GLU A 181 7.58 21.18 3.31
C GLU A 181 6.51 20.27 2.72
N SER A 182 5.73 19.55 3.53
CA SER A 182 4.58 18.76 3.07
C SER A 182 3.54 19.62 2.33
N ALA A 183 3.25 20.82 2.84
CA ALA A 183 2.33 21.74 2.16
C ALA A 183 2.89 22.22 0.81
N LYS A 184 4.18 22.60 0.76
CA LYS A 184 4.87 22.97 -0.49
C LYS A 184 4.97 21.80 -1.48
N ARG A 185 5.12 20.56 -1.00
CA ARG A 185 5.12 19.34 -1.83
C ARG A 185 3.75 19.05 -2.43
N ALA A 186 2.69 19.19 -1.63
CA ALA A 186 1.31 19.08 -2.10
C ALA A 186 0.97 20.16 -3.15
N GLU A 187 1.43 21.40 -2.96
CA GLU A 187 1.28 22.49 -3.94
C GLU A 187 2.02 22.21 -5.27
N ARG A 188 3.11 21.46 -5.22
CA ARG A 188 3.87 21.01 -6.40
C ARG A 188 3.31 19.73 -7.04
N GLY A 189 2.20 19.19 -6.54
CA GLY A 189 1.56 17.99 -7.07
C GLY A 189 2.22 16.67 -6.66
N PHE A 190 3.11 16.67 -5.67
CA PHE A 190 3.65 15.43 -5.10
C PHE A 190 2.67 14.88 -4.06
N SER A 191 2.26 13.62 -4.24
CA SER A 191 1.52 12.85 -3.23
C SER A 191 2.44 11.82 -2.59
N GLU A 192 2.09 11.39 -1.38
CA GLU A 192 2.80 10.31 -0.69
C GLU A 192 2.77 9.02 -1.53
N VAL A 193 3.93 8.39 -1.69
CA VAL A 193 4.08 7.14 -2.44
C VAL A 193 4.47 6.06 -1.45
N ILE A 194 3.55 5.13 -1.20
CA ILE A 194 3.80 3.99 -0.30
C ILE A 194 4.53 2.86 -1.05
N GLY A 195 5.33 2.08 -0.34
CA GLY A 195 5.92 0.84 -0.84
C GLY A 195 5.12 -0.35 -0.36
N ILE A 196 4.63 -1.19 -1.27
CA ILE A 196 3.87 -2.39 -0.93
C ILE A 196 4.64 -3.61 -1.41
N ASP A 197 4.98 -4.48 -0.46
CA ASP A 197 5.32 -5.86 -0.76
C ASP A 197 4.03 -6.69 -0.89
N LEU A 198 3.68 -7.08 -2.11
CA LEU A 198 2.53 -7.95 -2.37
C LEU A 198 3.01 -9.40 -2.43
N GLY A 199 3.26 -10.04 -1.28
CA GLY A 199 3.77 -11.41 -1.25
C GLY A 199 2.69 -12.49 -1.46
N THR A 200 3.13 -13.73 -1.76
CA THR A 200 2.21 -14.86 -1.98
C THR A 200 1.41 -15.21 -0.73
N THR A 201 2.07 -15.25 0.43
CA THR A 201 1.45 -15.65 1.71
C THR A 201 1.15 -14.46 2.61
N TYR A 202 2.05 -13.48 2.64
CA TYR A 202 1.89 -12.25 3.42
C TYR A 202 2.25 -11.04 2.56
N SER A 203 1.58 -9.93 2.80
CA SER A 203 1.87 -8.63 2.24
C SER A 203 2.32 -7.67 3.35
N CYS A 204 3.11 -6.67 3.00
CA CYS A 204 3.68 -5.69 3.91
C CYS A 204 3.66 -4.30 3.27
N VAL A 205 3.48 -3.24 4.06
CA VAL A 205 3.44 -1.87 3.56
C VAL A 205 4.35 -0.96 4.37
N GLY A 206 5.15 -0.17 3.65
CA GLY A 206 6.07 0.82 4.21
C GLY A 206 5.84 2.20 3.62
N VAL A 207 6.27 3.22 4.34
CA VAL A 207 6.26 4.61 3.89
C VAL A 207 7.55 5.31 4.29
N TRP A 208 7.98 6.28 3.50
CA TRP A 208 9.06 7.16 3.89
C TRP A 208 8.53 8.32 4.73
N LYS A 209 8.97 8.44 5.98
CA LYS A 209 8.53 9.47 6.91
C LYS A 209 9.67 9.91 7.81
N ASP A 210 9.74 11.21 8.07
CA ASP A 210 10.72 11.82 8.98
C ASP A 210 12.19 11.48 8.67
N GLY A 211 12.50 11.22 7.39
CA GLY A 211 13.85 10.94 6.91
C GLY A 211 14.25 9.46 6.94
N GLN A 212 13.34 8.56 7.29
CA GLN A 212 13.56 7.12 7.35
C GLN A 212 12.37 6.35 6.78
N VAL A 213 12.51 5.04 6.62
CA VAL A 213 11.38 4.17 6.29
C VAL A 213 10.71 3.68 7.56
N GLU A 214 9.38 3.71 7.56
CA GLU A 214 8.54 3.11 8.59
C GLU A 214 7.67 2.01 7.99
N ILE A 215 7.79 0.80 8.55
CA ILE A 215 6.89 -0.32 8.24
C ILE A 215 5.63 -0.17 9.10
N ILE A 216 4.47 -0.18 8.44
CA ILE A 216 3.20 0.16 9.07
C ILE A 216 2.53 -1.13 9.58
N ALA A 217 2.15 -1.12 10.86
CA ALA A 217 1.34 -2.20 11.42
C ALA A 217 -0.13 -2.08 10.98
N ASN A 218 -0.78 -3.21 10.72
CA ASN A 218 -2.21 -3.29 10.45
C ASN A 218 -3.06 -3.05 11.73
N ALA A 219 -4.39 -3.10 11.58
CA ALA A 219 -5.32 -2.87 12.67
C ALA A 219 -5.17 -3.86 13.84
N GLU A 220 -4.66 -5.06 13.55
CA GLU A 220 -4.36 -6.11 14.52
C GLU A 220 -2.98 -5.94 15.19
N GLY A 221 -2.19 -4.93 14.80
CA GLY A 221 -0.86 -4.66 15.34
C GLY A 221 0.28 -5.45 14.67
N ASN A 222 0.00 -6.20 13.61
CA ASN A 222 0.99 -6.97 12.87
C ASN A 222 1.58 -6.14 11.72
N ARG A 223 2.89 -6.24 11.51
CA ARG A 223 3.59 -5.56 10.40
C ARG A 223 3.42 -6.24 9.04
N THR A 224 2.94 -7.46 9.04
CA THR A 224 2.58 -8.20 7.82
C THR A 224 1.12 -8.62 7.91
N THR A 225 0.48 -8.74 6.76
CA THR A 225 -0.93 -9.14 6.64
C THR A 225 -1.04 -10.33 5.71
N PRO A 226 -1.73 -11.42 6.08
CA PRO A 226 -1.92 -12.55 5.18
C PRO A 226 -2.55 -12.14 3.85
N SER A 227 -2.03 -12.63 2.73
CA SER A 227 -2.58 -12.43 1.39
C SER A 227 -3.80 -13.34 1.15
N TRP A 228 -4.80 -13.22 2.02
CA TRP A 228 -5.98 -14.08 2.10
C TRP A 228 -7.24 -13.23 1.97
N VAL A 229 -8.21 -13.73 1.19
CA VAL A 229 -9.51 -13.09 0.99
C VAL A 229 -10.60 -14.14 1.16
N ALA A 230 -11.57 -13.90 2.05
CA ALA A 230 -12.70 -14.78 2.23
C ALA A 230 -14.02 -14.08 1.95
N PHE A 231 -14.93 -14.82 1.35
CA PHE A 231 -16.28 -14.38 1.03
C PHE A 231 -17.26 -15.15 1.89
N ASN A 232 -18.17 -14.43 2.54
CA ASN A 232 -19.25 -15.02 3.32
C ASN A 232 -20.60 -14.42 2.87
N GLU A 233 -21.67 -14.71 3.59
CA GLU A 233 -23.03 -14.28 3.20
C GLU A 233 -23.25 -12.77 3.35
N THR A 234 -22.40 -12.06 4.10
CA THR A 234 -22.62 -10.66 4.49
C THR A 234 -21.50 -9.74 3.99
N GLU A 235 -20.26 -10.17 4.12
CA GLU A 235 -19.05 -9.38 4.04
C GLU A 235 -17.87 -10.08 3.34
N ARG A 236 -16.82 -9.30 3.08
CA ARG A 236 -15.54 -9.81 2.58
C ARG A 236 -14.51 -9.61 3.68
N LEU A 237 -13.84 -10.69 4.04
CA LEU A 237 -12.75 -10.66 5.01
C LEU A 237 -11.44 -10.67 4.25
N ILE A 238 -10.48 -9.88 4.72
CA ILE A 238 -9.13 -9.79 4.13
C ILE A 238 -8.11 -9.86 5.27
N GLY A 239 -7.01 -10.58 5.06
CA GLY A 239 -5.95 -10.71 6.05
C GLY A 239 -6.22 -11.79 7.10
N GLU A 240 -5.91 -11.47 8.36
CA GLU A 240 -6.02 -12.42 9.48
C GLU A 240 -7.44 -12.95 9.65
N ALA A 241 -8.45 -12.09 9.54
CA ALA A 241 -9.86 -12.51 9.63
C ALA A 241 -10.21 -13.58 8.58
N ALA A 242 -9.70 -13.46 7.35
CA ALA A 242 -9.90 -14.47 6.30
C ALA A 242 -9.15 -15.78 6.62
N LYS A 243 -7.89 -15.67 7.08
CA LYS A 243 -7.05 -16.83 7.43
C LYS A 243 -7.65 -17.64 8.59
N LEU A 244 -8.17 -16.99 9.63
CA LEU A 244 -8.73 -17.65 10.82
C LEU A 244 -9.95 -18.53 10.52
N GLN A 245 -10.84 -18.08 9.62
CA GLN A 245 -12.06 -18.83 9.26
C GLN A 245 -11.88 -19.83 8.10
N ALA A 246 -10.67 -19.95 7.55
CA ALA A 246 -10.38 -20.75 6.38
C ALA A 246 -10.78 -22.22 6.51
N ALA A 247 -10.68 -22.81 7.71
CA ALA A 247 -11.04 -24.21 7.92
C ALA A 247 -12.56 -24.44 7.83
N SER A 248 -13.38 -23.51 8.32
CA SER A 248 -14.84 -23.60 8.28
C SER A 248 -15.42 -23.19 6.93
N ASN A 249 -14.72 -22.37 6.14
CA ASN A 249 -15.19 -21.81 4.88
C ASN A 249 -14.16 -22.00 3.75
N ALA A 250 -13.63 -23.23 3.63
CA ALA A 250 -12.47 -23.50 2.78
C ALA A 250 -12.70 -23.16 1.29
N THR A 251 -13.90 -23.41 0.76
CA THR A 251 -14.22 -23.23 -0.66
C THR A 251 -14.42 -21.76 -1.06
N ASN A 252 -14.65 -20.86 -0.10
CA ASN A 252 -14.83 -19.42 -0.35
C ASN A 252 -13.69 -18.58 0.26
N THR A 253 -12.60 -19.22 0.65
CA THR A 253 -11.41 -18.56 1.18
C THR A 253 -10.26 -18.73 0.20
N VAL A 254 -9.93 -17.64 -0.48
CA VAL A 254 -8.92 -17.56 -1.52
C VAL A 254 -7.58 -17.14 -0.93
N PHE A 255 -6.53 -17.83 -1.33
CA PHE A 255 -5.12 -17.57 -0.98
C PHE A 255 -4.24 -18.00 -2.15
N ASP A 256 -2.94 -17.68 -2.10
CA ASP A 256 -1.96 -17.99 -3.16
C ASP A 256 -2.33 -17.48 -4.56
N ALA A 257 -3.18 -16.45 -4.65
CA ALA A 257 -3.59 -15.85 -5.93
C ALA A 257 -2.39 -15.38 -6.77
N LYS A 258 -1.28 -15.01 -6.11
CA LYS A 258 -0.01 -14.62 -6.76
C LYS A 258 0.65 -15.75 -7.56
N ARG A 259 0.35 -17.03 -7.30
CA ARG A 259 0.85 -18.17 -8.12
C ARG A 259 0.18 -18.23 -9.49
N ILE A 260 -1.08 -17.80 -9.59
CA ILE A 260 -1.90 -17.91 -10.80
C ILE A 260 -2.13 -16.56 -11.51
N ILE A 261 -1.75 -15.44 -10.90
CA ILE A 261 -1.85 -14.12 -11.53
C ILE A 261 -1.03 -14.06 -12.83
N GLY A 262 -1.61 -13.48 -13.89
CA GLY A 262 -0.96 -13.36 -15.20
C GLY A 262 -0.69 -14.68 -15.93
N ARG A 263 -1.30 -15.79 -15.50
CA ARG A 263 -1.21 -17.09 -16.18
C ARG A 263 -2.49 -17.43 -16.93
N ASN A 264 -2.38 -18.39 -17.84
CA ASN A 264 -3.53 -18.99 -18.50
C ASN A 264 -4.05 -20.20 -17.71
N PHE A 265 -5.35 -20.44 -17.75
CA PHE A 265 -5.99 -21.62 -17.17
C PHE A 265 -5.43 -22.93 -17.76
N SER A 266 -5.02 -22.92 -19.03
CA SER A 266 -4.43 -24.10 -19.66
C SER A 266 -2.99 -24.40 -19.21
N ASP A 267 -2.31 -23.46 -18.55
CA ASP A 267 -0.94 -23.63 -18.04
C ASP A 267 -0.88 -24.88 -17.13
N PRO A 268 0.01 -25.85 -17.41
CA PRO A 268 0.18 -27.04 -16.58
C PRO A 268 0.38 -26.72 -15.10
N ILE A 269 1.03 -25.59 -14.79
CA ILE A 269 1.27 -25.20 -13.40
C ILE A 269 -0.03 -24.73 -12.72
N VAL A 270 -0.85 -23.93 -13.41
CA VAL A 270 -2.18 -23.52 -12.90
C VAL A 270 -3.06 -24.74 -12.68
N LYS A 271 -3.04 -25.73 -13.59
CA LYS A 271 -3.79 -26.98 -13.41
C LYS A 271 -3.33 -27.80 -12.21
N LYS A 272 -2.02 -27.84 -11.97
CA LYS A 272 -1.44 -28.51 -10.81
C LYS A 272 -1.88 -27.82 -9.52
N ASP A 273 -1.75 -26.51 -9.44
CA ASP A 273 -2.16 -25.73 -8.25
C ASP A 273 -3.68 -25.80 -8.01
N ALA A 274 -4.48 -25.71 -9.07
CA ALA A 274 -5.94 -25.85 -9.00
C ALA A 274 -6.41 -27.19 -8.42
N ALA A 275 -5.63 -28.27 -8.57
CA ALA A 275 -5.94 -29.56 -7.98
C ALA A 275 -5.74 -29.59 -6.45
N HIS A 276 -4.98 -28.64 -5.89
CA HIS A 276 -4.68 -28.54 -4.47
C HIS A 276 -5.49 -27.45 -3.75
N PHE A 277 -6.07 -26.52 -4.49
CA PHE A 277 -6.90 -25.47 -3.90
C PHE A 277 -8.28 -25.99 -3.47
N PRO A 278 -8.80 -25.53 -2.31
CA PRO A 278 -10.14 -25.86 -1.86
C PRO A 278 -11.22 -25.06 -2.62
N PHE A 279 -10.86 -23.93 -3.22
CA PHE A 279 -11.73 -23.12 -4.06
C PHE A 279 -11.58 -23.53 -5.53
N LYS A 280 -12.65 -23.32 -6.30
CA LYS A 280 -12.72 -23.79 -7.69
C LYS A 280 -12.10 -22.76 -8.64
N ILE A 281 -11.22 -23.23 -9.52
CA ILE A 281 -10.72 -22.44 -10.65
C ILE A 281 -11.39 -22.92 -11.93
N THR A 282 -11.95 -21.99 -12.71
CA THR A 282 -12.57 -22.26 -14.01
C THR A 282 -11.94 -21.46 -15.13
N LYS A 283 -12.22 -21.90 -16.37
CA LYS A 283 -11.76 -21.22 -17.57
C LYS A 283 -12.69 -20.06 -17.91
N GLY A 284 -12.15 -18.85 -17.87
CA GLY A 284 -12.79 -17.65 -18.38
C GLY A 284 -12.52 -17.38 -19.85
N GLU A 285 -13.00 -16.23 -20.31
CA GLU A 285 -12.72 -15.72 -21.65
C GLU A 285 -11.21 -15.56 -21.88
N GLY A 286 -10.75 -15.84 -23.11
CA GLY A 286 -9.33 -15.72 -23.45
C GLY A 286 -8.41 -16.71 -22.71
N ASP A 287 -8.97 -17.78 -22.14
CA ASP A 287 -8.24 -18.79 -21.34
C ASP A 287 -7.71 -18.26 -19.99
N LYS A 288 -8.31 -17.19 -19.44
CA LYS A 288 -7.96 -16.69 -18.10
C LYS A 288 -8.45 -17.65 -17.00
N PRO A 289 -7.70 -17.85 -15.92
CA PRO A 289 -8.22 -18.53 -14.72
C PRO A 289 -9.20 -17.60 -13.99
N LEU A 290 -10.38 -18.12 -13.66
CA LEU A 290 -11.38 -17.46 -12.81
C LEU A 290 -11.54 -18.24 -11.51
N ILE A 291 -11.62 -17.53 -10.39
CA ILE A 291 -11.79 -18.08 -9.05
C ILE A 291 -13.28 -17.97 -8.69
N GLU A 292 -13.94 -19.11 -8.56
CA GLU A 292 -15.37 -19.18 -8.22
C GLU A 292 -15.58 -19.28 -6.71
N VAL A 293 -16.38 -18.37 -6.17
CA VAL A 293 -16.78 -18.30 -4.76
C VAL A 293 -18.27 -18.03 -4.63
N SER A 294 -18.87 -18.40 -3.50
CA SER A 294 -20.21 -17.96 -3.12
C SER A 294 -20.09 -16.70 -2.26
N PHE A 295 -20.71 -15.62 -2.70
CA PHE A 295 -20.75 -14.36 -1.98
C PHE A 295 -22.19 -13.85 -1.94
N ARG A 296 -22.74 -13.63 -0.73
CA ARG A 296 -24.14 -13.21 -0.52
C ARG A 296 -25.18 -14.14 -1.19
N GLY A 297 -24.92 -15.45 -1.15
CA GLY A 297 -25.80 -16.46 -1.74
C GLY A 297 -25.73 -16.56 -3.27
N GLU A 298 -24.89 -15.75 -3.93
CA GLU A 298 -24.68 -15.79 -5.38
C GLU A 298 -23.30 -16.37 -5.71
N ALA A 299 -23.22 -17.18 -6.77
CA ALA A 299 -21.94 -17.55 -7.35
C ALA A 299 -21.31 -16.31 -8.01
N LYS A 300 -20.07 -15.99 -7.62
CA LYS A 300 -19.24 -14.95 -8.20
C LYS A 300 -17.95 -15.56 -8.74
N SER A 301 -17.44 -14.96 -9.80
CA SER A 301 -16.16 -15.33 -10.40
C SER A 301 -15.27 -14.11 -10.37
N PHE A 302 -14.07 -14.26 -9.83
CA PHE A 302 -13.06 -13.19 -9.75
C PHE A 302 -11.81 -13.59 -10.52
N THR A 303 -11.14 -12.64 -11.14
CA THR A 303 -9.79 -12.86 -11.66
C THR A 303 -8.75 -12.79 -10.53
N PRO A 304 -7.55 -13.36 -10.72
CA PRO A 304 -6.47 -13.22 -9.74
C PRO A 304 -6.08 -11.75 -9.47
N GLU A 305 -6.22 -10.87 -10.47
CA GLU A 305 -6.01 -9.42 -10.32
C GLU A 305 -7.02 -8.81 -9.36
N GLU A 306 -8.30 -9.17 -9.45
CA GLU A 306 -9.33 -8.69 -8.54
C GLU A 306 -9.06 -9.15 -7.10
N ILE A 307 -8.71 -10.42 -6.89
CA ILE A 307 -8.34 -10.93 -5.55
C ILE A 307 -7.13 -10.19 -4.99
N SER A 308 -6.08 -10.01 -5.82
CA SER A 308 -4.87 -9.29 -5.42
C SER A 308 -5.15 -7.81 -5.12
N SER A 309 -6.08 -7.20 -5.86
CA SER A 309 -6.51 -5.81 -5.63
C SER A 309 -7.18 -5.63 -4.26
N MET A 310 -7.89 -6.65 -3.76
CA MET A 310 -8.49 -6.61 -2.42
C MET A 310 -7.40 -6.59 -1.34
N VAL A 311 -6.33 -7.38 -1.50
CA VAL A 311 -5.17 -7.35 -0.60
C VAL A 311 -4.45 -5.99 -0.67
N LEU A 312 -4.23 -5.46 -1.89
CA LEU A 312 -3.64 -4.12 -2.08
C LEU A 312 -4.52 -3.02 -1.48
N THR A 313 -5.83 -3.13 -1.56
CA THR A 313 -6.79 -2.21 -0.92
C THR A 313 -6.61 -2.23 0.59
N ARG A 314 -6.46 -3.40 1.22
CA ARG A 314 -6.16 -3.49 2.66
C ARG A 314 -4.82 -2.85 3.02
N MET A 315 -3.79 -2.98 2.18
CA MET A 315 -2.48 -2.34 2.40
C MET A 315 -2.59 -0.82 2.30
N LYS A 316 -3.34 -0.33 1.30
CA LYS A 316 -3.68 1.09 1.16
C LYS A 316 -4.42 1.62 2.38
N GLU A 317 -5.50 0.96 2.82
CA GLU A 317 -6.28 1.35 4.00
C GLU A 317 -5.41 1.40 5.26
N THR A 318 -4.49 0.44 5.42
CA THR A 318 -3.53 0.41 6.54
C THR A 318 -2.65 1.66 6.53
N ALA A 319 -2.11 2.05 5.37
CA ALA A 319 -1.33 3.27 5.23
C ALA A 319 -2.18 4.56 5.40
N GLU A 320 -3.40 4.59 4.86
CA GLU A 320 -4.33 5.73 4.99
C GLU A 320 -4.69 5.99 6.46
N ASN A 321 -4.97 4.94 7.22
CA ASN A 321 -5.26 5.04 8.65
C ASN A 321 -4.04 5.53 9.44
N TYR A 322 -2.84 5.07 9.10
CA TYR A 322 -1.60 5.49 9.76
C TYR A 322 -1.26 6.97 9.48
N LEU A 323 -1.40 7.40 8.21
CA LEU A 323 -1.03 8.74 7.77
C LEU A 323 -2.16 9.77 7.96
N GLY A 324 -3.40 9.31 8.13
CA GLY A 324 -4.58 10.16 8.28
C GLY A 324 -4.95 10.97 7.03
N GLN A 325 -4.58 10.47 5.85
CA GLN A 325 -4.83 11.04 4.53
C GLN A 325 -5.06 9.95 3.48
N GLU A 326 -5.70 10.30 2.36
CA GLU A 326 -5.94 9.38 1.22
C GLU A 326 -4.63 9.09 0.47
N ILE A 327 -4.42 7.83 0.08
CA ILE A 327 -3.22 7.39 -0.65
C ILE A 327 -3.60 6.95 -2.06
N LYS A 328 -2.94 7.54 -3.07
CA LYS A 328 -3.24 7.29 -4.49
C LYS A 328 -2.08 6.71 -5.27
N GLN A 329 -0.88 6.68 -4.71
CA GLN A 329 0.32 6.29 -5.44
C GLN A 329 1.09 5.24 -4.66
N ALA A 330 1.60 4.24 -5.37
CA ALA A 330 2.38 3.16 -4.77
C ALA A 330 3.53 2.70 -5.66
N VAL A 331 4.55 2.13 -5.02
CA VAL A 331 5.48 1.18 -5.63
C VAL A 331 5.06 -0.21 -5.18
N VAL A 332 4.90 -1.14 -6.11
CA VAL A 332 4.47 -2.53 -5.81
C VAL A 332 5.55 -3.51 -6.23
N THR A 333 5.83 -4.50 -5.40
CA THR A 333 6.87 -5.49 -5.66
C THR A 333 6.37 -6.67 -6.50
N VAL A 334 7.30 -7.29 -7.24
CA VAL A 334 7.10 -8.56 -7.94
C VAL A 334 8.37 -9.42 -7.86
N PRO A 335 8.27 -10.75 -7.98
CA PRO A 335 9.41 -11.63 -8.12
C PRO A 335 10.29 -11.21 -9.31
N ALA A 336 11.61 -11.32 -9.19
CA ALA A 336 12.53 -10.90 -10.25
C ALA A 336 12.27 -11.70 -11.54
N TYR A 337 11.90 -12.97 -11.40
CA TYR A 337 11.62 -13.87 -12.51
C TYR A 337 10.18 -13.82 -13.06
N PHE A 338 9.35 -12.85 -12.63
CA PHE A 338 8.04 -12.61 -13.26
C PHE A 338 8.21 -12.18 -14.72
N ASN A 339 7.41 -12.79 -15.59
CA ASN A 339 7.30 -12.37 -16.98
C ASN A 339 6.48 -11.10 -17.16
N ASP A 340 6.43 -10.60 -18.39
CA ASP A 340 5.70 -9.38 -18.75
C ASP A 340 4.21 -9.43 -18.36
N GLN A 341 3.53 -10.55 -18.63
CA GLN A 341 2.10 -10.70 -18.33
C GLN A 341 1.82 -10.64 -16.83
N GLN A 342 2.64 -11.29 -16.01
CA GLN A 342 2.49 -11.27 -14.56
C GLN A 342 2.75 -9.87 -13.99
N ARG A 343 3.77 -9.16 -14.49
CA ARG A 343 4.07 -7.77 -14.11
C ARG A 343 2.90 -6.84 -14.43
N GLN A 344 2.33 -6.98 -15.63
CA GLN A 344 1.18 -6.18 -16.04
C GLN A 344 -0.06 -6.51 -15.21
N SER A 345 -0.37 -7.78 -14.96
CA SER A 345 -1.50 -8.18 -14.11
C SER A 345 -1.35 -7.67 -12.68
N THR A 346 -0.14 -7.64 -12.10
CA THR A 346 0.09 -7.01 -10.78
C THR A 346 -0.12 -5.49 -10.83
N LYS A 347 0.30 -4.82 -11.90
CA LYS A 347 0.04 -3.39 -12.10
C LYS A 347 -1.47 -3.11 -12.23
N ASP A 348 -2.19 -3.94 -12.97
CA ASP A 348 -3.64 -3.85 -13.15
C ASP A 348 -4.37 -4.07 -11.80
N ALA A 349 -3.92 -5.02 -10.97
CA ALA A 349 -4.44 -5.21 -9.61
C ALA A 349 -4.27 -3.93 -8.75
N GLY A 350 -3.15 -3.21 -8.90
CA GLY A 350 -2.95 -1.91 -8.26
C GLY A 350 -3.93 -0.85 -8.76
N ALA A 351 -4.17 -0.79 -10.07
CA ALA A 351 -5.16 0.11 -10.65
C ALA A 351 -6.59 -0.17 -10.13
N ILE A 352 -6.98 -1.46 -10.05
CA ILE A 352 -8.27 -1.88 -9.49
C ILE A 352 -8.40 -1.47 -8.00
N ALA A 353 -7.31 -1.50 -7.24
CA ALA A 353 -7.26 -1.03 -5.85
C ALA A 353 -7.29 0.52 -5.71
N GLY A 354 -7.40 1.25 -6.82
CA GLY A 354 -7.35 2.71 -6.86
C GLY A 354 -5.97 3.27 -6.49
N LEU A 355 -4.91 2.57 -6.90
CA LEU A 355 -3.51 3.01 -6.79
C LEU A 355 -2.92 3.24 -8.19
N ASP A 356 -2.34 4.41 -8.39
CA ASP A 356 -1.42 4.71 -9.49
C ASP A 356 -0.05 4.09 -9.16
N VAL A 357 0.20 2.92 -9.74
CA VAL A 357 1.46 2.17 -9.56
C VAL A 357 2.58 2.87 -10.32
N LYS A 358 3.35 3.69 -9.61
CA LYS A 358 4.46 4.50 -10.16
C LYS A 358 5.63 3.66 -10.66
N ARG A 359 5.84 2.51 -10.02
CA ARG A 359 6.91 1.57 -10.36
C ARG A 359 6.53 0.16 -9.91
N ILE A 360 6.81 -0.80 -10.77
CA ILE A 360 6.98 -2.20 -10.37
C ILE A 360 8.46 -2.40 -10.07
N ILE A 361 8.79 -2.90 -8.88
CA ILE A 361 10.17 -3.17 -8.46
C ILE A 361 10.35 -4.66 -8.19
N ASN A 362 11.50 -5.20 -8.57
CA ASN A 362 11.82 -6.60 -8.25
C ASN A 362 12.07 -6.75 -6.75
N GLU A 363 11.54 -7.82 -6.15
CA GLU A 363 11.70 -8.16 -4.72
C GLU A 363 13.16 -8.16 -4.25
N PRO A 364 14.10 -8.89 -4.89
CA PRO A 364 15.49 -8.88 -4.46
C PRO A 364 16.16 -7.51 -4.66
N THR A 365 15.73 -6.74 -5.65
CA THR A 365 16.21 -5.37 -5.87
C THR A 365 15.76 -4.44 -4.74
N ALA A 366 14.50 -4.55 -4.30
CA ALA A 366 14.00 -3.80 -3.15
C ALA A 366 14.75 -4.20 -1.87
N ALA A 367 14.95 -5.50 -1.63
CA ALA A 367 15.72 -5.94 -0.47
C ALA A 367 17.18 -5.44 -0.49
N ALA A 368 17.81 -5.34 -1.68
CA ALA A 368 19.14 -4.76 -1.82
C ALA A 368 19.15 -3.26 -1.47
N LEU A 369 18.12 -2.49 -1.86
CA LEU A 369 17.99 -1.09 -1.45
C LEU A 369 17.85 -0.95 0.07
N ALA A 370 17.07 -1.82 0.71
CA ALA A 370 16.95 -1.85 2.17
C ALA A 370 18.29 -2.15 2.84
N TYR A 371 19.02 -3.14 2.34
CA TYR A 371 20.35 -3.51 2.83
C TYR A 371 21.37 -2.38 2.67
N GLY A 372 21.47 -1.79 1.47
CA GLY A 372 22.52 -0.83 1.16
C GLY A 372 22.35 0.51 1.88
N LEU A 373 21.11 0.92 2.16
CA LEU A 373 20.83 2.12 2.96
C LEU A 373 21.17 1.94 4.43
N ASP A 374 20.85 0.78 5.02
CA ASP A 374 21.05 0.55 6.45
C ASP A 374 22.53 0.33 6.81
N THR A 375 23.32 -0.22 5.87
CA THR A 375 24.71 -0.64 6.11
C THR A 375 25.77 0.28 5.50
N ASN A 376 25.38 1.32 4.75
CA ASN A 376 26.30 2.10 3.89
C ASN A 376 27.16 1.22 2.97
N ALA A 377 26.62 0.08 2.52
CA ALA A 377 27.34 -0.85 1.66
C ALA A 377 27.79 -0.14 0.37
N GLY A 378 29.03 -0.38 -0.06
CA GLY A 378 29.58 0.23 -1.26
C GLY A 378 30.21 1.62 -1.07
N ALA A 379 30.24 2.16 0.17
CA ALA A 379 30.85 3.46 0.47
C ALA A 379 32.40 3.42 0.48
N GLU A 380 33.00 2.30 0.88
CA GLU A 380 34.47 2.11 0.91
C GLU A 380 35.00 1.30 -0.28
N GLY A 381 34.21 1.19 -1.35
CA GLY A 381 34.55 0.46 -2.58
C GLY A 381 33.48 -0.55 -2.97
N LYS A 382 33.67 -1.18 -4.12
CA LYS A 382 32.70 -2.11 -4.72
C LYS A 382 32.40 -3.30 -3.80
N SER A 383 31.13 -3.46 -3.45
CA SER A 383 30.62 -4.61 -2.70
C SER A 383 29.72 -5.46 -3.61
N ASN A 384 29.98 -6.76 -3.72
CA ASN A 384 29.08 -7.67 -4.44
C ASN A 384 28.24 -8.42 -3.43
N ILE A 385 26.93 -8.28 -3.49
CA ILE A 385 26.02 -8.95 -2.58
C ILE A 385 25.18 -9.97 -3.34
N LEU A 386 24.88 -11.08 -2.67
CA LEU A 386 23.89 -12.03 -3.16
C LEU A 386 22.65 -11.92 -2.28
N ILE A 387 21.52 -11.63 -2.92
CA ILE A 387 20.20 -11.70 -2.30
C ILE A 387 19.63 -13.08 -2.57
N PHE A 388 19.32 -13.81 -1.51
CA PHE A 388 18.64 -15.10 -1.55
C PHE A 388 17.24 -14.91 -0.97
N ASP A 389 16.24 -14.83 -1.85
CA ASP A 389 14.85 -14.60 -1.47
C ASP A 389 14.04 -15.88 -1.63
N LEU A 390 13.67 -16.50 -0.50
CA LEU A 390 12.84 -17.70 -0.48
C LEU A 390 11.58 -17.42 0.33
N GLY A 391 10.52 -17.07 -0.39
CA GLY A 391 9.23 -16.70 0.18
C GLY A 391 8.30 -17.89 0.43
N GLY A 392 7.00 -17.60 0.44
CA GLY A 392 5.94 -18.59 0.60
C GLY A 392 5.61 -19.37 -0.68
N GLY A 393 5.83 -18.76 -1.86
CA GLY A 393 5.50 -19.42 -3.13
C GLY A 393 6.50 -19.21 -4.27
N THR A 394 7.45 -18.30 -4.11
CA THR A 394 8.46 -17.94 -5.11
C THR A 394 9.85 -17.96 -4.49
N PHE A 395 10.84 -18.20 -5.35
CA PHE A 395 12.24 -18.20 -5.02
C PHE A 395 13.01 -17.36 -6.04
N ASP A 396 13.77 -16.37 -5.59
CA ASP A 396 14.63 -15.54 -6.43
C ASP A 396 16.04 -15.48 -5.84
N VAL A 397 17.03 -15.41 -6.74
CA VAL A 397 18.42 -15.13 -6.41
C VAL A 397 18.93 -14.04 -7.34
N SER A 398 19.49 -12.98 -6.75
CA SER A 398 20.11 -11.91 -7.53
C SER A 398 21.48 -11.58 -6.97
N ILE A 399 22.46 -11.40 -7.86
CA ILE A 399 23.76 -10.84 -7.51
C ILE A 399 23.74 -9.37 -7.90
N LEU A 400 24.00 -8.49 -6.95
CA LEU A 400 24.11 -7.06 -7.17
C LEU A 400 25.51 -6.57 -6.84
N SER A 401 25.94 -5.55 -7.56
CA SER A 401 27.13 -4.79 -7.22
C SER A 401 26.71 -3.41 -6.72
N ILE A 402 27.23 -3.03 -5.56
CA ILE A 402 26.97 -1.75 -4.92
C ILE A 402 28.28 -0.96 -4.86
N GLU A 403 28.29 0.23 -5.46
CA GLU A 403 29.44 1.12 -5.47
C GLU A 403 28.96 2.57 -5.51
N ASN A 404 29.34 3.38 -4.50
CA ASN A 404 28.99 4.80 -4.42
C ASN A 404 27.49 5.11 -4.61
N GLY A 405 26.61 4.28 -4.04
CA GLY A 405 25.15 4.42 -4.16
C GLY A 405 24.55 3.89 -5.47
N ILE A 406 25.37 3.36 -6.38
CA ILE A 406 24.89 2.69 -7.60
C ILE A 406 24.66 1.21 -7.29
N PHE A 407 23.43 0.74 -7.48
CA PHE A 407 23.00 -0.63 -7.34
C PHE A 407 22.81 -1.22 -8.73
N GLU A 408 23.71 -2.10 -9.14
CA GLU A 408 23.67 -2.73 -10.45
C GLU A 408 23.42 -4.23 -10.31
N VAL A 409 22.28 -4.70 -10.82
CA VAL A 409 22.00 -6.14 -10.89
C VAL A 409 22.91 -6.76 -11.95
N LYS A 410 23.74 -7.73 -11.55
CA LYS A 410 24.68 -8.43 -12.42
C LYS A 410 24.05 -9.65 -13.07
N SER A 411 23.28 -10.39 -12.29
CA SER A 411 22.51 -11.52 -12.77
C SER A 411 21.33 -11.78 -11.84
N THR A 412 20.28 -12.36 -12.40
CA THR A 412 19.14 -12.84 -11.64
C THR A 412 18.65 -14.18 -12.18
N GLY A 413 18.09 -14.98 -11.30
CA GLY A 413 17.48 -16.27 -11.59
C GLY A 413 16.49 -16.63 -10.50
N GLY A 414 15.60 -17.57 -10.77
CA GLY A 414 14.57 -17.91 -9.79
C GLY A 414 13.64 -19.00 -10.28
N ASP A 415 12.69 -19.32 -9.42
CA ASP A 415 11.60 -20.25 -9.65
C ASP A 415 10.30 -19.68 -9.07
N THR A 416 9.35 -19.40 -9.96
CA THR A 416 8.07 -18.77 -9.58
C THR A 416 7.09 -19.73 -8.90
N HIS A 417 7.46 -21.01 -8.72
CA HIS A 417 6.67 -22.01 -7.99
C HIS A 417 7.56 -22.90 -7.12
N LEU A 418 8.36 -22.25 -6.28
CA LEU A 418 9.15 -22.88 -5.25
C LEU A 418 9.12 -22.01 -4.00
N GLY A 419 8.60 -22.52 -2.89
CA GLY A 419 8.56 -21.78 -1.63
C GLY A 419 7.98 -22.57 -0.47
N GLY A 420 7.62 -21.83 0.58
CA GLY A 420 7.06 -22.35 1.82
C GLY A 420 5.87 -23.30 1.68
N GLU A 421 4.96 -23.05 0.73
CA GLU A 421 3.76 -23.86 0.48
C GLU A 421 4.08 -25.23 -0.13
N ASP A 422 5.17 -25.35 -0.88
CA ASP A 422 5.62 -26.64 -1.41
C ASP A 422 6.18 -27.51 -0.28
N PHE A 423 6.90 -26.89 0.67
CA PHE A 423 7.36 -27.59 1.87
C PHE A 423 6.21 -28.09 2.73
N ASP A 424 5.17 -27.26 2.90
CA ASP A 424 3.96 -27.64 3.63
C ASP A 424 3.21 -28.77 2.91
N SER A 425 3.12 -28.72 1.58
CA SER A 425 2.46 -29.75 0.76
C SER A 425 3.17 -31.10 0.89
N ASN A 426 4.50 -31.14 0.83
CA ASN A 426 5.27 -32.37 1.02
C ASN A 426 5.06 -32.98 2.43
N MET A 427 4.92 -32.14 3.46
CA MET A 427 4.56 -32.60 4.81
C MET A 427 3.13 -33.15 4.85
N VAL A 428 2.17 -32.44 4.25
CA VAL A 428 0.77 -32.85 4.18
C VAL A 428 0.62 -34.21 3.49
N ASP A 429 1.25 -34.42 2.34
CA ASP A 429 1.18 -35.68 1.58
C ASP A 429 1.74 -36.86 2.37
N TYR A 430 2.86 -36.65 3.06
CA TYR A 430 3.43 -37.64 3.97
C TYR A 430 2.46 -38.00 5.11
N LEU A 431 1.85 -37.00 5.75
CA LEU A 431 0.95 -37.22 6.88
C LEU A 431 -0.41 -37.79 6.46
N ILE A 432 -0.93 -37.49 5.27
CA ILE A 432 -2.10 -38.16 4.70
C ILE A 432 -1.82 -39.65 4.54
N THR A 433 -0.66 -39.99 3.97
CA THR A 433 -0.24 -41.39 3.80
C THR A 433 -0.15 -42.09 5.16
N GLU A 434 0.38 -41.40 6.17
CA GLU A 434 0.44 -41.92 7.53
C GLU A 434 -0.96 -42.10 8.16
N PHE A 435 -1.86 -41.12 8.00
CA PHE A 435 -3.23 -41.20 8.49
C PHE A 435 -3.97 -42.38 7.87
N LYS A 436 -3.93 -42.53 6.54
CA LYS A 436 -4.57 -43.65 5.82
C LYS A 436 -4.04 -45.01 6.27
N ARG A 437 -2.73 -45.09 6.54
CA ARG A 437 -2.09 -46.31 7.04
C ARG A 437 -2.56 -46.66 8.46
N LYS A 438 -2.72 -45.65 9.34
CA LYS A 438 -3.21 -45.82 10.73
C LYS A 438 -4.71 -46.12 10.77
N ASN A 439 -5.50 -45.52 9.88
CA ASN A 439 -6.96 -45.52 9.89
C ASN A 439 -7.52 -46.11 8.59
N LYS A 440 -7.54 -47.45 8.51
CA LYS A 440 -8.02 -48.18 7.32
C LYS A 440 -9.42 -47.72 6.91
N ASN A 441 -9.62 -47.54 5.59
CA ASN A 441 -10.86 -47.07 4.95
C ASN A 441 -11.25 -45.60 5.18
N LEU A 442 -10.42 -44.80 5.86
CA LEU A 442 -10.66 -43.36 6.01
C LEU A 442 -9.73 -42.56 5.12
N ASP A 443 -10.29 -41.59 4.38
CA ASP A 443 -9.53 -40.71 3.48
C ASP A 443 -9.83 -39.22 3.77
N PRO A 444 -8.92 -38.51 4.48
CA PRO A 444 -9.14 -37.11 4.81
C PRO A 444 -9.10 -36.17 3.60
N THR A 445 -8.61 -36.63 2.43
CA THR A 445 -8.58 -35.80 1.20
C THR A 445 -9.96 -35.48 0.67
N THR A 446 -10.98 -36.24 1.08
CA THR A 446 -12.39 -36.00 0.71
C THR A 446 -13.01 -34.80 1.44
N SER A 447 -12.33 -34.25 2.45
CA SER A 447 -12.80 -33.13 3.27
C SER A 447 -11.86 -31.93 3.16
N ALA A 448 -12.30 -30.87 2.47
CA ALA A 448 -11.55 -29.61 2.37
C ALA A 448 -11.24 -29.01 3.75
N ARG A 449 -12.15 -29.14 4.72
CA ARG A 449 -11.95 -28.72 6.11
C ARG A 449 -10.81 -29.49 6.77
N SER A 450 -10.79 -30.81 6.64
CA SER A 450 -9.75 -31.67 7.20
C SER A 450 -8.39 -31.35 6.59
N MET A 451 -8.33 -31.21 5.27
CA MET A 451 -7.13 -30.81 4.55
C MET A 451 -6.59 -29.44 5.00
N ARG A 452 -7.47 -28.43 5.16
CA ARG A 452 -7.06 -27.10 5.63
C ARG A 452 -6.53 -27.12 7.06
N ARG A 453 -7.17 -27.88 7.96
CA ARG A 453 -6.69 -28.04 9.34
C ARG A 453 -5.33 -28.72 9.40
N LEU A 454 -5.15 -29.81 8.65
CA LEU A 454 -3.86 -30.51 8.57
C LEU A 454 -2.75 -29.62 8.02
N ARG A 455 -3.01 -28.89 6.92
CA ARG A 455 -2.02 -27.96 6.34
C ARG A 455 -1.62 -26.85 7.30
N THR A 456 -2.57 -26.30 8.07
CA THR A 456 -2.28 -25.29 9.10
C THR A 456 -1.38 -25.86 10.20
N ALA A 457 -1.62 -27.11 10.61
CA ALA A 457 -0.77 -27.80 11.58
C ALA A 457 0.64 -28.09 11.01
N CYS A 458 0.74 -28.43 9.71
CA CYS A 458 2.03 -28.59 9.01
C CYS A 458 2.83 -27.28 8.95
N GLU A 459 2.20 -26.15 8.55
CA GLU A 459 2.84 -24.84 8.51
C GLU A 459 3.40 -24.47 9.90
N SER A 460 2.60 -24.67 10.95
CA SER A 460 3.01 -24.44 12.34
C SER A 460 4.20 -25.32 12.73
N ALA A 461 4.17 -26.60 12.40
CA ALA A 461 5.26 -27.53 12.68
C ALA A 461 6.54 -27.21 11.90
N LYS A 462 6.44 -26.81 10.61
CA LYS A 462 7.56 -26.33 9.81
C LYS A 462 8.25 -25.15 10.49
N ARG A 463 7.47 -24.17 10.97
CA ARG A 463 8.00 -23.01 11.70
C ARG A 463 8.70 -23.43 13.00
N MET A 464 8.10 -24.33 13.78
CA MET A 464 8.73 -24.87 15.01
C MET A 464 10.06 -25.58 14.71
N LEU A 465 10.11 -26.42 13.68
CA LEU A 465 11.30 -27.17 13.27
C LEU A 465 12.48 -26.29 12.81
N SER A 466 12.22 -25.01 12.53
CA SER A 466 13.28 -24.04 12.26
C SER A 466 14.10 -23.71 13.52
N THR A 467 13.53 -23.94 14.71
CA THR A 467 14.20 -23.75 16.01
C THR A 467 14.40 -25.06 16.79
N THR A 468 13.49 -26.03 16.67
CA THR A 468 13.51 -27.30 17.41
C THR A 468 13.89 -28.48 16.50
N THR A 469 14.37 -29.57 17.08
CA THR A 469 14.75 -30.79 16.32
C THR A 469 13.57 -31.71 16.02
N SER A 470 12.45 -31.53 16.74
CA SER A 470 11.18 -32.22 16.51
C SER A 470 10.00 -31.30 16.84
N ALA A 471 8.85 -31.62 16.26
CA ALA A 471 7.57 -30.96 16.48
C ALA A 471 6.45 -32.01 16.46
N THR A 472 5.52 -31.90 17.41
CA THR A 472 4.31 -32.72 17.42
C THR A 472 3.22 -32.02 16.62
N ILE A 473 2.59 -32.76 15.71
CA ILE A 473 1.48 -32.32 14.88
C ILE A 473 0.23 -32.98 15.41
N GLU A 474 -0.64 -32.19 16.02
CA GLU A 474 -1.88 -32.64 16.63
C GLU A 474 -3.08 -31.90 16.03
N VAL A 475 -4.07 -32.68 15.59
CA VAL A 475 -5.34 -32.18 15.08
C VAL A 475 -6.47 -33.05 15.62
N ASP A 476 -7.22 -32.50 16.58
CA ASP A 476 -8.38 -33.15 17.17
C ASP A 476 -9.48 -33.37 16.12
N SER A 477 -10.10 -34.53 16.08
CA SER A 477 -11.17 -34.88 15.16
C SER A 477 -10.84 -34.46 13.72
N LEU A 478 -9.65 -34.86 13.23
CA LEU A 478 -9.17 -34.48 11.91
C LEU A 478 -10.16 -34.91 10.83
N PHE A 479 -10.64 -36.15 10.88
CA PHE A 479 -11.60 -36.70 9.93
C PHE A 479 -12.49 -37.76 10.59
N GLU A 480 -13.81 -37.68 10.37
CA GLU A 480 -14.82 -38.61 10.92
C GLU A 480 -14.65 -38.95 12.42
N GLY A 481 -14.35 -37.94 13.25
CA GLY A 481 -14.20 -38.13 14.69
C GLY A 481 -12.83 -38.64 15.13
N VAL A 482 -11.94 -38.99 14.20
CA VAL A 482 -10.61 -39.54 14.52
C VAL A 482 -9.60 -38.42 14.74
N ASP A 483 -9.02 -38.39 15.94
CA ASP A 483 -7.89 -37.53 16.27
C ASP A 483 -6.63 -37.94 15.50
N PHE A 484 -5.83 -36.97 15.11
CA PHE A 484 -4.53 -37.24 14.49
C PHE A 484 -3.40 -36.65 15.32
N SER A 485 -2.44 -37.50 15.68
CA SER A 485 -1.18 -37.10 16.28
C SER A 485 -0.02 -37.80 15.57
N SER A 486 1.00 -37.03 15.20
CA SER A 486 2.25 -37.52 14.62
C SER A 486 3.42 -36.61 15.01
N THR A 487 4.61 -37.18 15.21
CA THR A 487 5.82 -36.41 15.47
C THR A 487 6.63 -36.26 14.19
N MET A 488 6.87 -35.02 13.77
CA MET A 488 7.79 -34.70 12.68
C MET A 488 9.17 -34.35 13.27
N THR A 489 10.24 -34.96 12.77
CA THR A 489 11.61 -34.56 13.09
C THR A 489 12.16 -33.64 12.01
N ARG A 490 13.13 -32.77 12.37
CA ARG A 490 13.81 -31.90 11.41
C ARG A 490 14.46 -32.72 10.29
N ALA A 491 15.13 -33.82 10.63
CA ALA A 491 15.73 -34.72 9.64
C ALA A 491 14.70 -35.29 8.66
N LYS A 492 13.51 -35.64 9.14
CA LYS A 492 12.44 -36.14 8.26
C LYS A 492 11.90 -35.02 7.37
N PHE A 493 11.62 -33.83 7.92
CA PHE A 493 11.24 -32.64 7.15
C PHE A 493 12.28 -32.33 6.06
N GLU A 494 13.56 -32.34 6.41
CA GLU A 494 14.64 -32.08 5.46
C GLU A 494 14.67 -33.13 4.35
N SER A 495 14.50 -34.41 4.68
CA SER A 495 14.43 -35.49 3.68
C SER A 495 13.25 -35.36 2.72
N LEU A 496 12.10 -34.87 3.19
CA LEU A 496 10.90 -34.70 2.38
C LEU A 496 11.07 -33.56 1.36
N ASN A 497 12.00 -32.64 1.63
CA ASN A 497 12.18 -31.41 0.87
C ASN A 497 13.56 -31.31 0.18
N ASP A 498 14.33 -32.39 0.17
CA ASP A 498 15.71 -32.41 -0.36
C ASP A 498 15.78 -31.98 -1.83
N GLU A 499 14.83 -32.41 -2.66
CA GLU A 499 14.75 -31.98 -4.07
C GLU A 499 14.49 -30.47 -4.21
N CYS A 500 13.63 -29.92 -3.36
CA CYS A 500 13.34 -28.49 -3.36
C CYS A 500 14.56 -27.68 -2.93
N PHE A 501 15.31 -28.13 -1.91
CA PHE A 501 16.55 -27.46 -1.50
C PHE A 501 17.62 -27.52 -2.59
N LYS A 502 17.81 -28.66 -3.26
CA LYS A 502 18.74 -28.77 -4.39
C LYS A 502 18.42 -27.81 -5.53
N ARG A 503 17.14 -27.64 -5.88
CA ARG A 503 16.71 -26.64 -6.87
C ARG A 503 17.13 -25.21 -6.47
N THR A 504 17.11 -24.88 -5.18
CA THR A 504 17.60 -23.58 -4.72
C THR A 504 19.11 -23.41 -4.90
N GLU A 505 19.89 -24.44 -4.57
CA GLU A 505 21.34 -24.49 -4.78
C GLU A 505 21.73 -24.38 -6.26
N GLU A 506 21.09 -25.16 -7.13
CA GLU A 506 21.32 -25.12 -8.58
C GLU A 506 21.09 -23.73 -9.17
N THR A 507 20.11 -22.99 -8.65
CA THR A 507 19.81 -21.64 -9.11
C THR A 507 20.89 -20.65 -8.68
N VAL A 508 21.39 -20.75 -7.44
CA VAL A 508 22.53 -19.94 -6.96
C VAL A 508 23.75 -20.13 -7.85
N LEU A 509 24.07 -21.39 -8.19
CA LEU A 509 25.20 -21.72 -9.08
C LEU A 509 25.03 -21.13 -10.49
N LYS A 510 23.82 -21.19 -11.06
CA LYS A 510 23.52 -20.57 -12.36
C LYS A 510 23.69 -19.06 -12.30
N VAL A 511 23.19 -18.40 -11.26
CA VAL A 511 23.29 -16.94 -11.10
C VAL A 511 24.74 -16.49 -10.96
N LEU A 512 25.59 -17.23 -10.22
CA LEU A 512 27.03 -16.99 -10.16
C LEU A 512 27.70 -17.12 -11.54
N GLN A 513 27.37 -18.19 -12.28
CA GLN A 513 27.87 -18.41 -13.63
C GLN A 513 27.47 -17.28 -14.58
N ASP A 514 26.22 -16.82 -14.52
CA ASP A 514 25.70 -15.73 -15.34
C ASP A 514 26.35 -14.37 -15.01
N ALA A 515 26.69 -14.14 -13.74
CA ALA A 515 27.45 -12.97 -13.31
C ALA A 515 28.95 -13.07 -13.68
N ASN A 516 29.42 -14.24 -14.12
CA ASN A 516 30.83 -14.56 -14.27
C ASN A 516 31.62 -14.25 -12.97
N MET A 517 31.08 -14.72 -11.85
CA MET A 517 31.64 -14.52 -10.51
C MET A 517 31.85 -15.86 -9.79
N GLU A 518 32.99 -15.96 -9.10
CA GLU A 518 33.29 -17.05 -8.18
C GLU A 518 32.68 -16.78 -6.80
N PRO A 519 32.33 -17.81 -6.01
CA PRO A 519 31.76 -17.64 -4.67
C PRO A 519 32.57 -16.71 -3.75
N GLY A 520 33.90 -16.75 -3.83
CA GLY A 520 34.80 -15.91 -3.03
C GLY A 520 34.71 -14.41 -3.34
N GLN A 521 34.11 -14.01 -4.47
CA GLN A 521 33.93 -12.62 -4.87
C GLN A 521 32.65 -11.99 -4.33
N ILE A 522 31.74 -12.78 -3.75
CA ILE A 522 30.56 -12.29 -3.07
C ILE A 522 30.96 -11.82 -1.68
N THR A 523 30.78 -10.54 -1.40
CA THR A 523 31.08 -9.90 -0.12
C THR A 523 30.10 -10.36 0.94
N GLU A 524 28.79 -10.31 0.64
CA GLU A 524 27.72 -10.54 1.62
C GLU A 524 26.60 -11.44 1.08
N LEU A 525 26.02 -12.23 1.99
CA LEU A 525 24.89 -13.13 1.71
C LEU A 525 23.67 -12.63 2.48
N VAL A 526 22.71 -12.06 1.77
CA VAL A 526 21.52 -11.44 2.36
C VAL A 526 20.34 -12.36 2.17
N LEU A 527 19.66 -12.71 3.27
CA LEU A 527 18.48 -13.58 3.28
C LEU A 527 17.20 -12.77 3.31
N VAL A 528 16.24 -13.12 2.45
CA VAL A 528 14.92 -12.49 2.35
C VAL A 528 13.85 -13.57 2.28
N GLY A 529 12.67 -13.30 2.82
CA GLY A 529 11.55 -14.24 2.81
C GLY A 529 11.58 -15.25 3.96
N GLY A 530 10.41 -15.51 4.54
CA GLY A 530 10.29 -16.28 5.78
C GLY A 530 10.81 -17.72 5.72
N SER A 531 10.90 -18.34 4.54
CA SER A 531 11.40 -19.71 4.39
C SER A 531 12.93 -19.80 4.50
N THR A 532 13.66 -18.68 4.42
CA THR A 532 15.10 -18.62 4.71
C THR A 532 15.44 -18.86 6.18
N ARG A 533 14.44 -18.89 7.07
CA ARG A 533 14.60 -19.27 8.48
C ARG A 533 14.87 -20.77 8.67
N ILE A 534 14.67 -21.59 7.63
CA ILE A 534 14.93 -23.03 7.66
C ILE A 534 16.45 -23.27 7.79
N PRO A 535 16.94 -23.97 8.84
CA PRO A 535 18.37 -24.19 9.06
C PRO A 535 19.09 -24.89 7.89
N LYS A 536 18.41 -25.82 7.22
CA LYS A 536 18.96 -26.50 6.04
C LYS A 536 19.28 -25.54 4.89
N VAL A 537 18.42 -24.55 4.65
CA VAL A 537 18.61 -23.51 3.62
C VAL A 537 19.83 -22.66 3.96
N GLN A 538 19.92 -22.21 5.22
CA GLN A 538 21.04 -21.40 5.72
C GLN A 538 22.37 -22.15 5.63
N ASN A 539 22.41 -23.40 6.09
CA ASN A 539 23.62 -24.23 6.07
C ASN A 539 24.07 -24.55 4.64
N MET A 540 23.12 -24.85 3.75
CA MET A 540 23.38 -25.08 2.32
C MET A 540 24.00 -23.83 1.69
N LEU A 541 23.37 -22.66 1.87
CA LEU A 541 23.87 -21.41 1.30
C LEU A 541 25.25 -21.07 1.86
N SER A 542 25.44 -21.06 3.18
CA SER A 542 26.75 -20.80 3.79
C SER A 542 27.83 -21.78 3.29
N GLY A 543 27.48 -23.06 3.15
CA GLY A 543 28.36 -24.10 2.61
C GLY A 543 28.85 -23.83 1.18
N LEU A 544 27.96 -23.36 0.30
CA LEU A 544 28.31 -22.97 -1.09
C LEU A 544 29.35 -21.84 -1.15
N PHE A 545 29.37 -20.99 -0.13
CA PHE A 545 30.29 -19.86 0.00
C PHE A 545 31.42 -20.12 1.00
N GLY A 546 31.79 -21.39 1.20
CA GLY A 546 32.95 -21.76 2.02
C GLY A 546 32.78 -21.48 3.52
N GLY A 547 31.55 -21.53 4.03
CA GLY A 547 31.23 -21.24 5.43
C GLY A 547 31.08 -19.74 5.73
N LYS A 548 30.92 -18.89 4.71
CA LYS A 548 30.65 -17.46 4.87
C LYS A 548 29.42 -17.24 5.74
N GLU A 549 29.50 -16.27 6.65
CA GLU A 549 28.38 -15.90 7.51
C GLU A 549 27.25 -15.26 6.71
N LEU A 550 26.01 -15.55 7.12
CA LEU A 550 24.81 -14.98 6.52
C LEU A 550 24.50 -13.66 7.22
N SER A 551 24.21 -12.63 6.43
CA SER A 551 23.88 -11.30 6.96
C SER A 551 22.61 -11.34 7.80
N LYS A 552 22.65 -10.59 8.92
CA LYS A 552 21.54 -10.42 9.87
C LYS A 552 21.12 -8.95 9.99
N SER A 553 21.60 -8.09 9.09
CA SER A 553 21.35 -6.64 9.19
C SER A 553 19.91 -6.26 8.87
N ILE A 554 19.22 -7.03 8.02
CA ILE A 554 17.84 -6.73 7.62
C ILE A 554 16.85 -7.78 8.09
N ASN A 555 15.61 -7.36 8.32
CA ASN A 555 14.51 -8.27 8.64
C ASN A 555 13.99 -8.93 7.34
N PRO A 556 14.02 -10.27 7.22
CA PRO A 556 13.65 -10.97 5.99
C PRO A 556 12.17 -10.81 5.61
N ASP A 557 11.29 -10.45 6.57
CA ASP A 557 9.85 -10.28 6.32
C ASP A 557 9.45 -8.83 5.98
N GLU A 558 10.37 -7.87 6.15
CA GLU A 558 10.09 -6.43 6.00
C GLU A 558 10.98 -5.75 4.93
N ALA A 559 12.14 -6.34 4.61
CA ALA A 559 13.15 -5.75 3.73
C ALA A 559 12.62 -5.36 2.35
N VAL A 560 11.73 -6.16 1.78
CA VAL A 560 11.16 -5.92 0.45
C VAL A 560 10.25 -4.68 0.48
N ALA A 561 9.31 -4.60 1.42
CA ALA A 561 8.46 -3.42 1.59
C ALA A 561 9.28 -2.17 1.95
N TYR A 562 10.36 -2.35 2.73
CA TYR A 562 11.28 -1.28 3.06
C TYR A 562 11.90 -0.68 1.79
N GLY A 563 12.50 -1.49 0.94
CA GLY A 563 13.10 -1.03 -0.32
C GLY A 563 12.09 -0.44 -1.30
N ALA A 564 10.86 -0.97 -1.33
CA ALA A 564 9.79 -0.38 -2.12
C ALA A 564 9.43 1.03 -1.62
N ALA A 565 9.43 1.26 -0.31
CA ALA A 565 9.16 2.57 0.28
C ALA A 565 10.30 3.56 -0.01
N VAL A 566 11.55 3.11 -0.01
CA VAL A 566 12.72 3.89 -0.47
C VAL A 566 12.53 4.33 -1.91
N GLN A 567 12.15 3.41 -2.80
CA GLN A 567 11.89 3.72 -4.20
C GLN A 567 10.72 4.72 -4.34
N GLY A 568 9.68 4.59 -3.52
CA GLY A 568 8.58 5.56 -3.43
C GLY A 568 9.07 6.96 -3.02
N ALA A 569 9.98 7.04 -2.04
CA ALA A 569 10.60 8.31 -1.62
C ALA A 569 11.34 8.99 -2.78
N ILE A 570 12.16 8.23 -3.52
CA ILE A 570 12.92 8.72 -4.67
C ILE A 570 11.98 9.26 -5.75
N LEU A 571 10.89 8.53 -6.04
CA LEU A 571 9.89 8.90 -7.07
C LEU A 571 9.02 10.09 -6.64
N SER A 572 8.74 10.24 -5.35
CA SER A 572 8.00 11.39 -4.79
C SER A 572 8.88 12.66 -4.64
N GLY A 573 10.12 12.62 -5.13
CA GLY A 573 11.02 13.76 -5.15
C GLY A 573 11.74 14.03 -3.83
N ILE A 574 11.71 13.09 -2.88
CA ILE A 574 12.51 13.19 -1.65
C ILE A 574 13.99 13.07 -2.03
N ARG A 575 14.76 14.08 -1.66
CA ARG A 575 16.17 14.27 -2.00
C ARG A 575 16.92 14.62 -0.74
N ASN A 576 17.35 13.61 0.02
CA ASN A 576 18.22 13.78 1.18
C ASN A 576 19.55 13.03 0.94
N ASP A 577 20.49 13.12 1.90
CA ASP A 577 21.79 12.45 1.79
C ASP A 577 21.67 10.94 1.52
N ALA A 578 20.59 10.31 2.03
CA ALA A 578 20.30 8.90 1.84
C ALA A 578 19.73 8.57 0.43
N THR A 579 18.96 9.46 -0.19
CA THR A 579 18.30 9.18 -1.49
C THR A 579 18.98 9.82 -2.71
N ASN A 580 19.86 10.81 -2.51
CA ASN A 580 20.49 11.57 -3.60
C ASN A 580 21.52 10.76 -4.40
N SER A 581 22.15 9.76 -3.79
CA SER A 581 23.18 8.92 -4.40
C SER A 581 22.65 7.61 -4.96
N LEU A 582 21.36 7.29 -4.73
CA LEU A 582 20.77 6.01 -5.11
C LEU A 582 20.43 5.97 -6.60
N LEU A 583 21.23 5.22 -7.37
CA LEU A 583 20.93 4.87 -8.75
C LEU A 583 20.72 3.36 -8.85
N LEU A 584 19.52 2.97 -9.27
CA LEU A 584 19.19 1.57 -9.51
C LEU A 584 19.29 1.24 -11.00
N VAL A 585 20.09 0.23 -11.34
CA VAL A 585 20.20 -0.36 -12.67
C VAL A 585 19.78 -1.83 -12.58
N ASP A 586 18.54 -2.10 -12.98
CA ASP A 586 17.96 -3.45 -13.01
C ASP A 586 18.20 -4.12 -14.38
N VAL A 587 17.83 -5.39 -14.53
CA VAL A 587 18.03 -6.19 -15.75
C VAL A 587 16.77 -6.95 -16.17
N THR A 588 16.69 -7.35 -17.45
CA THR A 588 15.65 -8.30 -17.91
C THR A 588 16.00 -9.74 -17.52
N PRO A 589 15.10 -10.54 -16.91
CA PRO A 589 15.42 -11.89 -16.43
C PRO A 589 15.53 -12.93 -17.56
N LEU A 590 14.88 -12.68 -18.70
CA LEU A 590 14.79 -13.60 -19.84
C LEU A 590 15.26 -12.92 -21.13
N SER A 591 15.80 -13.73 -22.05
CA SER A 591 16.14 -13.33 -23.40
C SER A 591 14.88 -13.10 -24.23
N LEU A 592 14.85 -12.04 -25.03
CA LEU A 592 13.74 -11.62 -25.87
C LEU A 592 14.13 -11.65 -27.34
N GLY A 593 13.22 -12.13 -28.17
CA GLY A 593 13.51 -12.39 -29.57
C GLY A 593 12.27 -12.61 -30.43
N ILE A 594 12.51 -12.84 -31.72
CA ILE A 594 11.46 -13.16 -32.69
C ILE A 594 11.63 -14.56 -33.28
N GLU A 595 10.54 -15.13 -33.76
CA GLU A 595 10.55 -16.36 -34.57
C GLU A 595 11.18 -16.10 -35.96
N LEU A 596 12.01 -17.03 -36.43
CA LEU A 596 12.49 -17.12 -37.81
C LEU A 596 12.03 -18.43 -38.49
N VAL A 597 12.26 -18.54 -39.80
CA VAL A 597 12.16 -19.81 -40.55
C VAL A 597 12.75 -20.97 -39.76
N GLY A 598 11.98 -22.06 -39.68
CA GLY A 598 12.41 -23.28 -38.99
C GLY A 598 12.11 -23.31 -37.50
N LYS A 599 11.25 -22.40 -37.00
CA LYS A 599 10.83 -22.35 -35.58
C LYS A 599 12.01 -22.12 -34.62
N VAL A 600 12.98 -21.32 -35.06
CA VAL A 600 14.16 -20.94 -34.27
C VAL A 600 14.01 -19.51 -33.77
N MET A 601 14.41 -19.25 -32.53
CA MET A 601 14.38 -17.93 -31.94
C MET A 601 15.62 -17.11 -32.34
N SER A 602 15.41 -15.91 -32.88
CA SER A 602 16.45 -14.89 -33.02
C SER A 602 16.43 -13.97 -31.81
N VAL A 603 17.42 -14.09 -30.93
CA VAL A 603 17.53 -13.24 -29.73
C VAL A 603 18.02 -11.84 -30.10
N LEU A 604 17.28 -10.80 -29.71
CA LEU A 604 17.67 -9.38 -29.85
C LEU A 604 18.20 -8.79 -28.55
N ILE A 605 17.54 -9.10 -27.43
CA ILE A 605 17.96 -8.68 -26.08
C ILE A 605 18.22 -9.96 -25.28
N LYS A 606 19.42 -10.11 -24.74
CA LYS A 606 19.77 -11.27 -23.91
C LYS A 606 19.27 -11.07 -22.48
N ARG A 607 19.01 -12.16 -21.75
CA ARG A 607 18.83 -12.08 -20.29
C ARG A 607 19.99 -11.37 -19.60
N ASN A 608 19.71 -10.79 -18.45
CA ASN A 608 20.60 -9.94 -17.66
C ASN A 608 21.09 -8.67 -18.37
N THR A 609 20.44 -8.25 -19.47
CA THR A 609 20.71 -6.94 -20.08
C THR A 609 20.10 -5.84 -19.20
N ALA A 610 20.89 -4.82 -18.85
CA ALA A 610 20.43 -3.67 -18.08
C ALA A 610 19.23 -2.96 -18.74
N ILE A 611 18.26 -2.54 -17.93
CA ILE A 611 17.05 -1.83 -18.36
C ILE A 611 16.99 -0.42 -17.75
N PRO A 612 16.44 0.59 -18.47
CA PRO A 612 15.81 0.50 -19.78
C PRO A 612 16.82 0.29 -20.93
N VAL A 613 16.40 -0.38 -22.01
CA VAL A 613 17.27 -0.68 -23.16
C VAL A 613 16.49 -0.66 -24.47
N LYS A 614 17.17 -0.25 -25.55
CA LYS A 614 16.67 -0.30 -26.92
C LYS A 614 17.64 -1.03 -27.83
N LYS A 615 17.17 -2.05 -28.54
CA LYS A 615 17.95 -2.81 -29.54
C LYS A 615 17.19 -2.90 -30.85
N THR A 616 17.91 -2.68 -31.95
CA THR A 616 17.37 -2.73 -33.30
C THR A 616 18.18 -3.70 -34.14
N ARG A 617 17.51 -4.57 -34.90
CA ARG A 617 18.13 -5.46 -35.87
C ARG A 617 17.36 -5.44 -37.19
N ILE A 618 18.08 -5.56 -38.30
CA ILE A 618 17.49 -5.62 -39.64
C ILE A 618 17.23 -7.09 -39.99
N TYR A 619 15.99 -7.36 -40.39
CA TYR A 619 15.49 -8.60 -40.97
C TYR A 619 15.08 -8.36 -42.42
N THR A 620 14.67 -9.41 -43.12
CA THR A 620 14.27 -9.36 -44.53
C THR A 620 13.17 -10.37 -44.81
N THR A 621 12.52 -10.24 -45.96
CA THR A 621 11.45 -11.15 -46.39
C THR A 621 11.99 -12.51 -46.82
N GLU A 622 11.16 -13.52 -46.65
CA GLU A 622 11.49 -14.93 -46.90
C GLU A 622 11.03 -15.36 -48.31
N GLU A 623 10.02 -14.68 -48.85
CA GLU A 623 9.43 -14.93 -50.16
C GLU A 623 9.59 -13.75 -51.15
N ASP A 624 9.64 -14.09 -52.45
CA ASP A 624 9.69 -13.09 -53.51
C ASP A 624 8.37 -12.32 -53.56
N PHE A 625 8.47 -10.98 -53.62
CA PHE A 625 7.34 -10.06 -53.72
C PHE A 625 6.37 -10.10 -52.52
N GLN A 626 6.84 -10.59 -51.37
CA GLN A 626 6.11 -10.54 -50.10
C GLN A 626 5.80 -9.08 -49.72
N THR A 627 4.53 -8.79 -49.41
CA THR A 627 4.06 -7.43 -49.07
C THR A 627 3.58 -7.30 -47.63
N THR A 628 3.52 -8.41 -46.90
CA THR A 628 3.18 -8.48 -45.48
C THR A 628 4.15 -9.38 -44.73
N GLU A 629 4.47 -9.09 -43.47
CA GLU A 629 5.38 -9.88 -42.64
C GLU A 629 4.77 -10.05 -41.24
N LYS A 630 4.88 -11.26 -40.69
CA LYS A 630 4.33 -11.59 -39.38
C LYS A 630 5.45 -11.68 -38.36
N VAL A 631 5.49 -10.72 -37.44
CA VAL A 631 6.46 -10.71 -36.34
C VAL A 631 5.87 -11.44 -35.15
N VAL A 632 6.45 -12.58 -34.77
CA VAL A 632 6.06 -13.36 -33.58
C VAL A 632 7.14 -13.24 -32.52
N ILE A 633 6.77 -12.82 -31.31
CA ILE A 633 7.71 -12.46 -30.23
C ILE A 633 7.68 -13.50 -29.12
N TYR A 634 8.86 -13.84 -28.63
CA TYR A 634 9.09 -14.87 -27.63
C TYR A 634 10.02 -14.38 -26.51
N GLU A 635 9.88 -14.98 -25.33
CA GLU A 635 10.86 -14.93 -24.24
C GLU A 635 11.34 -16.35 -23.87
N GLY A 636 12.63 -16.47 -23.55
CA GLY A 636 13.21 -17.73 -23.09
C GLY A 636 14.59 -18.03 -23.69
N GLU A 637 15.23 -19.07 -23.16
CA GLU A 637 16.63 -19.42 -23.47
C GLU A 637 16.77 -20.61 -24.43
N ARG A 638 15.66 -21.22 -24.87
CA ARG A 638 15.69 -22.37 -25.78
C ARG A 638 15.93 -21.89 -27.21
N ALA A 639 16.62 -22.70 -28.01
CA ALA A 639 16.82 -22.38 -29.43
C ALA A 639 15.51 -22.48 -30.24
N SER A 640 14.68 -23.46 -29.91
CA SER A 640 13.36 -23.66 -30.52
C SER A 640 12.31 -22.77 -29.86
N VAL A 641 11.51 -22.06 -30.66
CA VAL A 641 10.41 -21.22 -30.15
C VAL A 641 9.27 -22.05 -29.54
N VAL A 642 9.19 -23.35 -29.85
CA VAL A 642 8.16 -24.26 -29.30
C VAL A 642 8.32 -24.44 -27.78
N ASP A 643 9.55 -24.35 -27.29
CA ASP A 643 9.89 -24.53 -25.88
C ASP A 643 10.05 -23.21 -25.12
N ASN A 644 9.82 -22.08 -25.79
CA ASN A 644 9.87 -20.74 -25.21
C ASN A 644 8.46 -20.18 -25.03
N ASN A 645 8.33 -19.17 -24.17
CA ASN A 645 7.04 -18.55 -23.94
C ASN A 645 6.73 -17.55 -25.06
N LYS A 646 5.56 -17.70 -25.70
CA LYS A 646 5.10 -16.79 -26.74
C LYS A 646 4.47 -15.56 -26.09
N LEU A 647 5.06 -14.40 -26.33
CA LEU A 647 4.60 -13.15 -25.76
C LEU A 647 3.55 -12.41 -26.62
N GLY A 648 3.62 -12.55 -27.94
CA GLY A 648 2.67 -11.88 -28.82
C GLY A 648 3.03 -11.97 -30.29
N GLU A 649 2.19 -11.38 -31.14
CA GLU A 649 2.45 -11.28 -32.58
C GLU A 649 1.76 -10.05 -33.18
N PHE A 650 2.31 -9.54 -34.27
CA PHE A 650 1.66 -8.51 -35.09
C PHE A 650 2.10 -8.65 -36.55
N GLU A 651 1.28 -8.12 -37.47
CA GLU A 651 1.56 -8.16 -38.90
C GLU A 651 1.83 -6.75 -39.43
N ILE A 652 2.92 -6.57 -40.16
CA ILE A 652 3.20 -5.34 -40.92
C ILE A 652 2.78 -5.53 -42.37
N THR A 653 2.03 -4.58 -42.91
CA THR A 653 1.56 -4.58 -44.30
C THR A 653 2.14 -3.39 -45.07
N GLY A 654 2.24 -3.49 -46.40
CA GLY A 654 2.81 -2.43 -47.23
C GLY A 654 4.34 -2.46 -47.31
N ILE A 655 4.93 -3.64 -47.14
CA ILE A 655 6.37 -3.88 -47.35
C ILE A 655 6.70 -3.70 -48.83
N GLU A 656 7.93 -3.26 -49.11
CA GLU A 656 8.50 -3.21 -50.43
C GLU A 656 8.28 -4.53 -51.19
N ARG A 657 7.59 -4.42 -52.33
CA ARG A 657 7.45 -5.54 -53.26
C ARG A 657 8.76 -5.74 -54.04
N ALA A 658 9.66 -6.55 -53.49
CA ALA A 658 10.98 -6.85 -54.03
C ALA A 658 11.31 -8.34 -53.91
N LYS A 659 12.44 -8.80 -54.46
CA LYS A 659 12.85 -10.22 -54.30
C LYS A 659 13.16 -10.52 -52.83
N ARG A 660 13.04 -11.78 -52.42
CA ARG A 660 13.41 -12.20 -51.06
C ARG A 660 14.83 -11.74 -50.73
N GLY A 661 15.06 -11.27 -49.51
CA GLY A 661 16.36 -10.74 -49.11
C GLY A 661 16.62 -9.26 -49.47
N GLU A 662 15.80 -8.63 -50.33
CA GLU A 662 15.95 -7.22 -50.70
C GLU A 662 15.28 -6.25 -49.69
N PRO A 663 14.03 -6.49 -49.22
CA PRO A 663 13.41 -5.64 -48.21
C PRO A 663 14.21 -5.59 -46.92
N LYS A 664 14.28 -4.42 -46.28
CA LYS A 664 14.99 -4.22 -45.01
C LYS A 664 14.00 -3.84 -43.92
N LEU A 665 13.64 -4.84 -43.11
CA LEU A 665 12.70 -4.71 -42.01
C LEU A 665 13.46 -4.41 -40.72
N GLU A 666 13.32 -3.19 -40.22
CA GLU A 666 13.94 -2.75 -38.97
C GLU A 666 13.05 -3.13 -37.78
N VAL A 667 13.42 -4.19 -37.07
CA VAL A 667 12.72 -4.64 -35.87
C VAL A 667 13.44 -4.08 -34.64
N THR A 668 12.70 -3.38 -33.80
CA THR A 668 13.21 -2.69 -32.61
C THR A 668 12.48 -3.18 -31.36
N PHE A 669 13.25 -3.64 -30.38
CA PHE A 669 12.79 -3.99 -29.05
C PHE A 669 13.24 -2.90 -28.08
N GLU A 670 12.32 -2.41 -27.26
CA GLU A 670 12.57 -1.42 -26.22
C GLU A 670 11.95 -1.91 -24.91
N ILE A 671 12.75 -2.01 -23.86
CA ILE A 671 12.29 -2.34 -22.51
C ILE A 671 12.36 -1.09 -21.65
N ASP A 672 11.25 -0.74 -20.99
CA ASP A 672 11.18 0.43 -20.11
C ASP A 672 11.74 0.16 -18.71
N ALA A 673 11.68 1.16 -17.81
CA ALA A 673 12.17 1.04 -16.44
C ALA A 673 11.29 0.18 -15.51
N ASN A 674 10.12 -0.29 -15.98
CA ASN A 674 9.27 -1.27 -15.29
C ASN A 674 9.52 -2.71 -15.80
N GLY A 675 10.36 -2.87 -16.82
CA GLY A 675 10.58 -4.15 -17.49
C GLY A 675 9.54 -4.48 -18.57
N ILE A 676 8.74 -3.51 -19.02
CA ILE A 676 7.68 -3.72 -20.04
C ILE A 676 8.27 -3.61 -21.45
N LEU A 677 7.90 -4.55 -22.33
CA LEU A 677 8.45 -4.64 -23.69
C LEU A 677 7.60 -3.91 -24.75
N HIS A 678 8.23 -3.03 -25.51
CA HIS A 678 7.70 -2.42 -26.73
C HIS A 678 8.43 -2.96 -27.96
N VAL A 679 7.68 -3.48 -28.93
CA VAL A 679 8.25 -4.02 -30.19
C VAL A 679 7.68 -3.27 -31.39
N SER A 680 8.56 -2.78 -32.26
CA SER A 680 8.15 -2.14 -33.52
C SER A 680 8.88 -2.77 -34.70
N CYS A 681 8.24 -2.78 -35.86
CA CYS A 681 8.82 -3.16 -37.14
C CYS A 681 8.57 -2.04 -38.15
N LYS A 682 9.61 -1.66 -38.89
CA LYS A 682 9.53 -0.64 -39.93
C LYS A 682 10.26 -1.09 -41.19
N ASP A 683 9.60 -1.06 -42.33
CA ASP A 683 10.28 -1.16 -43.62
C ASP A 683 11.05 0.14 -43.90
N LYS A 684 12.36 0.02 -44.13
CA LYS A 684 13.22 1.18 -44.41
C LYS A 684 12.92 1.89 -45.72
N LYS A 685 12.36 1.21 -46.74
CA LYS A 685 12.12 1.81 -48.06
C LYS A 685 10.73 2.44 -48.14
N THR A 686 9.69 1.68 -47.83
CA THR A 686 8.31 2.20 -47.92
C THR A 686 7.93 3.08 -46.74
N GLY A 687 8.64 2.94 -45.62
CA GLY A 687 8.28 3.59 -44.36
C GLY A 687 7.07 2.96 -43.67
N ALA A 688 6.51 1.88 -44.24
CA ALA A 688 5.47 1.08 -43.59
C ALA A 688 5.98 0.66 -42.22
N LYS A 689 5.12 0.79 -41.22
CA LYS A 689 5.45 0.41 -39.85
C LYS A 689 4.24 -0.19 -39.19
N ASN A 690 4.49 -1.18 -38.36
CA ASN A 690 3.56 -1.57 -37.33
C ASN A 690 4.31 -1.77 -36.02
N GLN A 691 3.63 -1.59 -34.92
CA GLN A 691 4.21 -1.77 -33.60
C GLN A 691 3.19 -2.39 -32.69
N THR A 692 3.68 -3.12 -31.71
CA THR A 692 2.88 -3.58 -30.60
C THR A 692 3.64 -3.26 -29.33
N THR A 693 2.92 -2.80 -28.32
CA THR A 693 3.45 -2.97 -26.97
C THR A 693 3.13 -4.40 -26.61
N ILE A 694 4.16 -5.19 -26.35
CA ILE A 694 3.99 -6.54 -25.85
C ILE A 694 3.52 -6.38 -24.41
N SER A 695 2.20 -6.32 -24.33
CA SER A 695 1.36 -6.57 -23.18
C SER A 695 0.33 -7.52 -23.77
N ASN A 696 0.47 -8.82 -23.56
CA ASN A 696 -0.20 -9.84 -24.37
C ASN A 696 -1.72 -9.61 -24.46
N ASN A 697 -2.28 -9.39 -25.66
CA ASN A 697 -3.71 -9.11 -25.86
C ASN A 697 -4.63 -10.30 -25.50
N ARG A 698 -4.06 -11.49 -25.28
CA ARG A 698 -4.81 -12.68 -24.85
C ARG A 698 -4.61 -12.86 -23.36
N GLY A 699 -5.63 -12.50 -22.57
CA GLY A 699 -5.60 -12.64 -21.12
C GLY A 699 -5.63 -11.31 -20.35
N ARG A 700 -5.34 -10.18 -20.99
CA ARG A 700 -5.36 -8.86 -20.33
C ARG A 700 -6.78 -8.35 -20.10
N LEU A 701 -6.97 -7.61 -19.01
CA LEU A 701 -8.16 -6.78 -18.81
C LEU A 701 -8.10 -5.60 -19.78
N SER A 702 -9.15 -5.41 -20.57
CA SER A 702 -9.28 -4.18 -21.36
C SER A 702 -9.38 -2.98 -20.42
N GLN A 703 -9.13 -1.76 -20.91
CA GLN A 703 -9.36 -0.58 -20.07
C GLN A 703 -10.82 -0.53 -19.58
N GLU A 704 -11.77 -0.94 -20.42
CA GLU A 704 -13.19 -1.07 -20.04
C GLU A 704 -13.41 -2.11 -18.93
N ASP A 705 -12.70 -3.24 -18.95
CA ASP A 705 -12.75 -4.23 -17.86
C ASP A 705 -12.13 -3.68 -16.57
N ILE A 706 -11.00 -2.98 -16.66
CA ILE A 706 -10.36 -2.34 -15.50
C ILE A 706 -11.31 -1.31 -14.90
N ASP A 707 -11.89 -0.44 -15.72
CA ASP A 707 -12.84 0.58 -15.26
C ASP A 707 -14.07 -0.07 -14.61
N ARG A 708 -14.62 -1.14 -15.20
CA ARG A 708 -15.70 -1.93 -14.60
C ARG A 708 -15.29 -2.52 -13.26
N MET A 709 -14.10 -3.11 -13.16
CA MET A 709 -13.59 -3.71 -11.93
C MET A 709 -13.31 -2.66 -10.84
N VAL A 710 -12.83 -1.47 -11.22
CA VAL A 710 -12.70 -0.31 -10.33
C VAL A 710 -14.06 0.11 -9.80
N ASP A 711 -15.07 0.23 -10.66
CA ASP A 711 -16.45 0.56 -10.27
C ASP A 711 -17.05 -0.50 -9.33
N GLU A 712 -16.81 -1.78 -9.60
CA GLU A 712 -17.21 -2.89 -8.73
C GLU A 712 -16.48 -2.83 -7.39
N ALA A 713 -15.16 -2.61 -7.38
CA ALA A 713 -14.35 -2.43 -6.17
C ALA A 713 -14.86 -1.25 -5.32
N GLU A 714 -15.21 -0.12 -5.94
CA GLU A 714 -15.84 1.03 -5.27
C GLU A 714 -17.20 0.67 -4.67
N LYS A 715 -18.04 -0.06 -5.41
CA LYS A 715 -19.35 -0.50 -4.93
C LYS A 715 -19.21 -1.38 -3.69
N TYR A 716 -18.27 -2.32 -3.72
CA TYR A 716 -18.00 -3.16 -2.56
C TYR A 716 -17.42 -2.35 -1.39
N LYS A 717 -16.50 -1.41 -1.64
CA LYS A 717 -15.98 -0.49 -0.61
C LYS A 717 -17.10 0.29 0.08
N LYS A 718 -18.08 0.80 -0.68
CA LYS A 718 -19.26 1.50 -0.12
C LYS A 718 -20.13 0.55 0.73
N ALA A 719 -20.28 -0.70 0.32
CA ALA A 719 -21.00 -1.72 1.08
C ALA A 719 -20.26 -2.09 2.38
N ASP A 720 -18.94 -2.27 2.33
CA ASP A 720 -18.10 -2.58 3.48
C ASP A 720 -18.12 -1.41 4.49
N ALA A 721 -18.06 -0.16 4.02
CA ALA A 721 -18.20 1.03 4.87
C ALA A 721 -19.58 1.14 5.55
N LEU A 722 -20.65 0.74 4.87
CA LEU A 722 -21.99 0.69 5.46
C LEU A 722 -22.10 -0.42 6.52
N LEU A 723 -21.50 -1.57 6.25
CA LEU A 723 -21.42 -2.67 7.20
C LEU A 723 -20.65 -2.26 8.47
N LEU A 724 -19.50 -1.58 8.31
CA LEU A 724 -18.71 -1.08 9.43
C LEU A 724 -19.54 -0.13 10.30
N LYS A 725 -20.24 0.84 9.69
CA LYS A 725 -21.17 1.73 10.41
C LYS A 725 -22.26 0.98 11.17
N ARG A 726 -22.77 -0.12 10.59
CA ARG A 726 -23.77 -0.98 11.24
C ARG A 726 -23.19 -1.68 12.47
N ILE A 727 -21.98 -2.23 12.35
CA ILE A 727 -21.27 -2.87 13.47
C ILE A 727 -20.96 -1.85 14.57
N GLU A 728 -20.49 -0.66 14.22
CA GLU A 728 -20.26 0.44 15.17
C GLU A 728 -21.55 0.83 15.90
N ALA A 729 -22.65 1.06 15.17
CA ALA A 729 -23.95 1.39 15.77
C ALA A 729 -24.46 0.27 16.70
N ARG A 730 -24.25 -1.00 16.33
CA ARG A 730 -24.59 -2.17 17.15
C ARG A 730 -23.75 -2.19 18.43
N ASN A 731 -22.43 -2.05 18.31
CA ASN A 731 -21.51 -2.03 19.45
C ASN A 731 -21.80 -0.85 20.39
N GLU A 732 -22.17 0.32 19.85
CA GLU A 732 -22.58 1.47 20.66
C GLU A 732 -23.86 1.20 21.44
N LEU A 733 -24.86 0.57 20.80
CA LEU A 733 -26.11 0.19 21.45
C LEU A 733 -25.86 -0.89 22.52
N GLU A 734 -25.09 -1.93 22.20
CA GLU A 734 -24.74 -2.99 23.14
C GLU A 734 -23.94 -2.45 24.33
N GLY A 735 -22.93 -1.61 24.08
CA GLY A 735 -22.18 -0.93 25.13
C GLY A 735 -23.03 0.05 25.94
N PHE A 736 -24.05 0.67 25.34
CA PHE A 736 -25.05 1.43 26.09
C PHE A 736 -25.84 0.51 27.02
N ILE A 737 -26.36 -0.60 26.49
CA ILE A 737 -27.16 -1.57 27.26
C ILE A 737 -26.37 -2.05 28.48
N TYR A 738 -25.14 -2.55 28.30
CA TYR A 738 -24.35 -3.08 29.41
C TYR A 738 -24.04 -2.04 30.49
N ARG A 739 -23.64 -0.82 30.09
CA ARG A 739 -23.33 0.26 31.05
C ARG A 739 -24.54 0.66 31.89
N TYR A 740 -25.70 0.77 31.26
CA TYR A 740 -26.90 1.25 31.94
C TYR A 740 -27.68 0.14 32.65
N LEU A 741 -27.52 -1.12 32.25
CA LEU A 741 -28.10 -2.26 32.96
C LEU A 741 -27.56 -2.33 34.40
N GLU A 742 -26.24 -2.17 34.57
CA GLU A 742 -25.61 -2.15 35.89
C GLU A 742 -26.13 -0.98 36.76
N VAL A 743 -26.30 0.20 36.17
CA VAL A 743 -26.80 1.39 36.87
C VAL A 743 -28.27 1.22 37.26
N ALA A 744 -29.11 0.73 36.36
CA ALA A 744 -30.54 0.50 36.60
C ALA A 744 -30.75 -0.53 37.72
N THR A 745 -29.99 -1.63 37.70
CA THR A 745 -30.04 -2.65 38.76
C THR A 745 -29.60 -2.09 40.11
N LYS A 746 -28.53 -1.28 40.17
CA LYS A 746 -28.09 -0.64 41.43
C LYS A 746 -29.09 0.37 41.99
N LYS A 747 -29.81 1.09 41.12
CA LYS A 747 -30.83 2.08 41.51
C LYS A 747 -32.22 1.46 41.76
N GLY A 748 -32.42 0.18 41.44
CA GLY A 748 -33.70 -0.52 41.60
C GLY A 748 -34.78 -0.10 40.59
N GLU A 749 -34.39 0.39 39.42
CA GLU A 749 -35.33 0.86 38.39
C GLU A 749 -35.79 -0.29 37.48
N ALA A 750 -36.74 -1.09 37.95
CA ALA A 750 -37.22 -2.31 37.27
C ALA A 750 -37.71 -2.06 35.82
N ALA A 751 -38.33 -0.92 35.55
CA ALA A 751 -38.82 -0.59 34.20
C ALA A 751 -37.67 -0.32 33.21
N ALA A 752 -36.62 0.37 33.65
CA ALA A 752 -35.42 0.61 32.84
C ALA A 752 -34.65 -0.70 32.62
N GLU A 753 -34.53 -1.52 33.66
CA GLU A 753 -33.86 -2.82 33.57
C GLU A 753 -34.55 -3.76 32.57
N ASN A 754 -35.88 -3.89 32.65
CA ASN A 754 -36.64 -4.74 31.71
C ASN A 754 -36.47 -4.27 30.26
N LEU A 755 -36.56 -2.96 30.00
CA LEU A 755 -36.41 -2.42 28.64
C LEU A 755 -34.99 -2.64 28.08
N LEU A 756 -33.96 -2.54 28.92
CA LEU A 756 -32.57 -2.82 28.54
C LEU A 756 -32.37 -4.31 28.19
N ARG A 757 -32.98 -5.23 28.96
CA ARG A 757 -32.96 -6.67 28.67
C ARG A 757 -33.73 -7.01 27.40
N GLU A 758 -34.93 -6.46 27.22
CA GLU A 758 -35.71 -6.63 25.99
C GLU A 758 -34.96 -6.11 24.75
N THR A 759 -34.24 -5.00 24.88
CA THR A 759 -33.46 -4.45 23.77
C THR A 759 -32.23 -5.31 23.46
N ARG A 760 -31.62 -5.93 24.46
CA ARG A 760 -30.55 -6.92 24.28
C ARG A 760 -31.07 -8.15 23.54
N ASP A 761 -32.17 -8.72 24.01
CA ASP A 761 -32.75 -9.92 23.41
C ASP A 761 -33.18 -9.62 21.96
N TRP A 762 -33.76 -8.44 21.71
CA TRP A 762 -34.03 -7.94 20.36
C TRP A 762 -32.76 -7.86 19.50
N LEU A 763 -31.63 -7.43 20.07
CA LEU A 763 -30.34 -7.33 19.37
C LEU A 763 -29.81 -8.71 18.95
N GLU A 764 -30.03 -9.74 19.77
CA GLU A 764 -29.69 -11.13 19.47
C GLU A 764 -30.56 -11.69 18.34
N ASP A 765 -31.85 -11.38 18.35
CA ASP A 765 -32.81 -11.83 17.33
C ASP A 765 -32.72 -11.07 15.99
N HIS A 766 -32.17 -9.85 15.99
CA HIS A 766 -32.10 -8.95 14.83
C HIS A 766 -30.65 -8.67 14.43
N THR A 767 -29.89 -9.72 14.12
CA THR A 767 -28.49 -9.64 13.68
C THR A 767 -28.30 -8.80 12.40
N GLU A 768 -29.33 -8.67 11.58
CA GLU A 768 -29.30 -7.88 10.33
C GLU A 768 -29.85 -6.46 10.45
N ALA A 769 -30.23 -5.99 11.65
CA ALA A 769 -30.82 -4.68 11.85
C ALA A 769 -30.01 -3.55 11.20
N THR A 770 -30.71 -2.63 10.53
CA THR A 770 -30.10 -1.48 9.86
C THR A 770 -29.49 -0.49 10.86
N VAL A 771 -28.54 0.33 10.40
CA VAL A 771 -27.93 1.42 11.20
C VAL A 771 -29.01 2.28 11.86
N LYS A 772 -30.07 2.61 11.11
CA LYS A 772 -31.17 3.43 11.60
C LYS A 772 -31.96 2.74 12.72
N GLU A 773 -32.28 1.45 12.58
CA GLU A 773 -33.00 0.71 13.62
C GLU A 773 -32.17 0.61 14.91
N LEU A 774 -30.86 0.37 14.79
CA LEU A 774 -29.93 0.35 15.92
C LEU A 774 -29.85 1.72 16.61
N GLU A 775 -29.71 2.81 15.83
CA GLU A 775 -29.71 4.17 16.36
C GLU A 775 -31.06 4.54 17.01
N ASP A 776 -32.18 4.15 16.42
CA ASP A 776 -33.51 4.46 16.95
C ASP A 776 -33.79 3.71 18.25
N LYS A 777 -33.34 2.44 18.37
CA LYS A 777 -33.35 1.68 19.64
C LYS A 777 -32.49 2.35 20.70
N LYS A 778 -31.27 2.79 20.35
CA LYS A 778 -30.40 3.54 21.26
C LYS A 778 -31.05 4.83 21.74
N ARG A 779 -31.62 5.63 20.83
CA ARG A 779 -32.36 6.87 21.17
C ARG A 779 -33.60 6.60 22.02
N ALA A 780 -34.26 5.45 21.86
CA ALA A 780 -35.37 5.06 22.72
C ALA A 780 -34.87 4.77 24.15
N LEU A 781 -33.77 4.02 24.29
CA LEU A 781 -33.15 3.76 25.59
C LEU A 781 -32.64 5.04 26.25
N GLU A 782 -31.98 5.95 25.53
CA GLU A 782 -31.49 7.24 26.03
C GLU A 782 -32.61 8.14 26.59
N ARG A 783 -33.83 8.01 26.05
CA ARG A 783 -34.99 8.78 26.55
C ARG A 783 -35.53 8.25 27.88
N VAL A 784 -35.40 6.95 28.12
CA VAL A 784 -35.89 6.28 29.33
C VAL A 784 -34.81 6.25 30.42
N CYS A 785 -33.57 5.96 30.04
CA CYS A 785 -32.40 5.90 30.90
C CYS A 785 -31.76 7.29 31.10
N ARG A 786 -32.55 8.30 31.49
CA ARG A 786 -32.05 9.64 31.87
C ARG A 786 -31.47 9.59 33.29
N PHE A 787 -30.24 9.10 33.42
CA PHE A 787 -29.55 9.01 34.71
C PHE A 787 -28.61 10.18 34.98
#